data_AF-A0A814MPE4-F1
#
_entry.id   AF-A0A814MPE4-F1
#
_cell.length_a   1.000
_cell.length_b   1.000
_cell.length_c   1.000
_cell.angle_alpha   90.00
_cell.angle_beta   90.00
_cell.angle_gamma   90.00
#
_symmetry.space_group_name_H-M   'P 1'
#
loop_
_entity.id
_entity.type
_entity.pdbx_description
1 polymer ?
#
loop_
_entity_poly.entity_id
_entity_poly.type
_entity_poly.pdbx_seq_one_letter_code
_entity_poly.pdbx_strand_id
1 'polypeptide(L)'
;MYHSHLSSVVKSSSASNDAILKDAVDSIRLTTKRPYRISAPTIAWQSGTAVGSTADIDLDALDAEFERLSFDFKGQLAELRKNPDNLTLRHTLTTTKEALIRIKTWSSLLSTSDGLALVRKNMEQQRKQEILRRKYEIDEILKISKVQAAADLCFLIDCTGSMRKYIDATRNQIRQLTDAIVQLFSIKPHIAFIGYRDIGDSTERLDFTDDENIFQEFLNNVQAIGGDDTCEDVFGGLEAVEQLSWSNPNRILIHICDAPCHGREYHEFEGTANDNYLQGDPKHRDLSKLLFAIKRLGITYCKISINDTTKKMFDEFSFIFGSIAEIHVDNPTCLIRRVIEKTSAIIQSNIKSTISSYQNTNKPIKSYTIVSHEPHWDLIETHDVNITEVIPPSEIEDLFLPLGVSQTQGQMKIAQHPFAKGSLRFAFYGQFLSEDSSFVDVVFKELANTDSRANTLGVYREHLEIQAIAQFLAELFNNEQQRLFRNFIPVLYADADLVQQKQNPTKIYQVERRMHQEWRKWNNNSGGVSLSEYSTLLQAFSHWTYHVTSGRLMVVDLQGVKVDRAYLLTDPALHCDDLLRFRETRTNLGKKGMHQFFHTHVCSDICSKLNLPISQSSSSISLLYRSDSLLCNAETETMDEANLEITANKDFETIDRDQLETVENFELC
;
A
#
# COMPACT_ATOMS: atom_id res chain seq x y z
N MET A 1 28.32 -24.33 -29.05
CA MET A 1 29.36 -23.34 -29.42
C MET A 1 28.94 -21.94 -28.93
N TYR A 2 28.86 -21.73 -27.62
CA TYR A 2 28.48 -20.44 -27.01
C TYR A 2 29.38 -20.13 -25.79
N HIS A 3 30.69 -20.25 -26.00
CA HIS A 3 31.73 -19.87 -25.04
C HIS A 3 32.88 -19.24 -25.82
N SER A 4 32.87 -17.92 -26.06
CA SER A 4 34.12 -17.15 -26.36
C SER A 4 33.99 -15.63 -26.53
N HIS A 5 32.84 -14.95 -26.36
CA HIS A 5 32.77 -13.48 -26.57
C HIS A 5 32.24 -12.71 -25.36
N LEU A 6 32.94 -12.82 -24.22
CA LEU A 6 32.61 -12.13 -22.96
C LEU A 6 33.72 -11.19 -22.43
N SER A 7 34.59 -10.61 -23.26
CA SER A 7 35.72 -9.83 -22.73
C SER A 7 35.99 -8.44 -23.33
N SER A 8 35.05 -7.75 -24.00
CA SER A 8 35.42 -6.43 -24.58
C SER A 8 34.40 -5.31 -24.63
N VAL A 9 33.27 -5.36 -23.90
CA VAL A 9 32.28 -4.25 -23.94
C VAL A 9 31.81 -3.84 -22.54
N VAL A 10 32.71 -3.34 -21.68
CA VAL A 10 32.34 -2.70 -20.39
C VAL A 10 33.17 -1.43 -20.11
N LYS A 11 33.58 -0.68 -21.13
CA LYS A 11 34.36 0.55 -20.89
C LYS A 11 33.94 1.70 -21.80
N SER A 12 32.77 2.30 -21.56
CA SER A 12 32.56 3.70 -21.95
C SER A 12 31.36 4.45 -21.31
N SER A 13 30.75 4.02 -20.19
CA SER A 13 29.71 4.86 -19.53
C SER A 13 29.58 4.76 -18.00
N SER A 14 30.55 4.21 -17.27
CA SER A 14 30.33 3.73 -15.89
C SER A 14 30.56 4.74 -14.76
N ALA A 15 31.43 5.75 -14.89
CA ALA A 15 31.89 6.50 -13.72
C ALA A 15 30.83 7.38 -13.01
N SER A 16 29.89 7.99 -13.74
CA SER A 16 28.85 8.84 -13.13
C SER A 16 27.65 8.06 -12.59
N ASN A 17 27.28 6.95 -13.25
CA ASN A 17 26.21 6.07 -12.77
C ASN A 17 26.65 5.29 -11.53
N ASP A 18 27.91 4.87 -11.45
CA ASP A 18 28.45 4.13 -10.30
C ASP A 18 28.50 5.01 -9.03
N ALA A 19 28.83 6.31 -9.18
CA ALA A 19 28.85 7.25 -8.06
C ALA A 19 27.43 7.53 -7.51
N ILE A 20 26.46 7.76 -8.40
CA ILE A 20 25.06 8.00 -7.99
C ILE A 20 24.44 6.74 -7.37
N LEU A 21 24.74 5.56 -7.92
CA LEU A 21 24.33 4.28 -7.36
C LEU A 21 24.92 4.08 -5.96
N LYS A 22 26.20 4.41 -5.78
CA LYS A 22 26.87 4.34 -4.48
C LYS A 22 26.21 5.27 -3.46
N ASP A 23 25.98 6.54 -3.80
CA ASP A 23 25.33 7.50 -2.89
C ASP A 23 23.90 7.05 -2.53
N ALA A 24 23.14 6.53 -3.50
CA ALA A 24 21.81 5.98 -3.26
C ALA A 24 21.85 4.76 -2.32
N VAL A 25 22.80 3.85 -2.53
CA VAL A 25 23.00 2.67 -1.67
C VAL A 25 23.45 3.08 -0.26
N ASP A 26 24.37 4.03 -0.14
CA ASP A 26 24.84 4.52 1.16
C ASP A 26 23.71 5.23 1.94
N SER A 27 22.74 5.83 1.24
CA SER A 27 21.58 6.51 1.85
C SER A 27 20.54 5.59 2.48
N ILE A 28 20.62 4.28 2.24
CA ILE A 28 19.64 3.29 2.74
C ILE A 28 20.25 2.23 3.65
N ARG A 29 21.59 2.20 3.78
CA ARG A 29 22.30 1.25 4.62
C ARG A 29 22.31 1.69 6.08
N LEU A 30 22.18 0.70 6.95
CA LEU A 30 22.44 0.87 8.39
C LEU A 30 23.91 0.64 8.73
N THR A 31 24.57 -0.28 8.02
CA THR A 31 25.97 -0.63 8.25
C THR A 31 26.74 -0.75 6.92
N THR A 32 28.05 -0.52 6.96
CA THR A 32 28.93 -0.72 5.80
C THR A 32 29.34 -2.18 5.61
N LYS A 33 29.07 -3.06 6.58
CA LYS A 33 29.41 -4.50 6.57
C LYS A 33 28.57 -5.35 5.63
N ARG A 34 27.39 -4.88 5.21
CA ARG A 34 26.56 -5.57 4.22
C ARG A 34 26.96 -5.12 2.81
N PRO A 35 27.72 -5.91 2.04
CA PRO A 35 27.93 -5.58 0.64
C PRO A 35 26.60 -5.76 -0.09
N TYR A 36 26.04 -4.66 -0.62
CA TYR A 36 24.96 -4.71 -1.61
C TYR A 36 25.52 -5.46 -2.82
N ARG A 37 24.95 -6.63 -3.16
CA ARG A 37 25.56 -7.52 -4.14
C ARG A 37 25.22 -7.04 -5.56
N ILE A 38 26.06 -6.17 -6.10
CA ILE A 38 26.02 -5.76 -7.53
C ILE A 38 26.59 -6.88 -8.44
N SER A 39 26.83 -8.09 -7.91
CA SER A 39 27.21 -9.25 -8.70
C SER A 39 26.45 -10.47 -8.22
N ALA A 40 25.60 -11.02 -9.09
CA ALA A 40 24.82 -12.20 -8.83
C ALA A 40 25.71 -13.44 -8.64
N PRO A 41 25.33 -14.41 -7.78
CA PRO A 41 25.72 -15.79 -7.97
C PRO A 41 25.25 -16.27 -9.35
N THR A 42 26.03 -17.15 -9.98
CA THR A 42 25.66 -17.74 -11.28
C THR A 42 24.54 -18.75 -11.06
N ILE A 43 23.27 -18.35 -11.19
CA ILE A 43 22.13 -19.27 -11.05
C ILE A 43 21.98 -20.04 -12.37
N ALA A 44 22.30 -21.34 -12.34
CA ALA A 44 22.01 -22.26 -13.42
C ALA A 44 20.54 -22.68 -13.34
N TRP A 45 19.77 -22.43 -14.40
CA TRP A 45 18.40 -22.88 -14.54
C TRP A 45 18.34 -24.41 -14.48
N GLN A 46 17.78 -24.96 -13.41
CA GLN A 46 17.34 -26.35 -13.37
C GLN A 46 15.84 -26.39 -13.10
N SER A 47 15.10 -26.87 -14.10
CA SER A 47 13.72 -27.33 -13.93
C SER A 47 13.74 -28.57 -13.02
N GLY A 48 13.40 -28.39 -11.75
CA GLY A 48 13.48 -29.46 -10.76
C GLY A 48 12.42 -29.33 -9.69
N THR A 49 11.50 -30.28 -9.69
CA THR A 49 10.49 -30.56 -8.67
C THR A 49 11.09 -30.59 -7.25
N ALA A 50 10.65 -29.70 -6.37
CA ALA A 50 10.95 -29.78 -4.95
C ALA A 50 9.75 -30.30 -4.17
N VAL A 51 9.89 -31.56 -3.74
CA VAL A 51 9.07 -32.23 -2.72
C VAL A 51 9.40 -31.58 -1.38
N GLY A 52 8.44 -30.86 -0.80
CA GLY A 52 8.54 -30.38 0.58
C GLY A 52 8.31 -31.52 1.55
N SER A 53 9.38 -32.12 2.07
CA SER A 53 9.30 -33.07 3.19
C SER A 53 8.86 -32.33 4.45
N THR A 54 7.84 -32.88 5.11
CA THR A 54 7.36 -32.49 6.44
C THR A 54 8.51 -32.35 7.43
N ALA A 55 8.57 -31.23 8.15
CA ALA A 55 9.56 -30.90 9.16
C ALA A 55 9.93 -32.11 10.05
N ASP A 56 11.20 -32.48 10.02
CA ASP A 56 11.78 -33.35 11.04
C ASP A 56 11.76 -32.60 12.37
N ILE A 57 11.16 -33.21 13.39
CA ILE A 57 11.14 -32.67 14.74
C ILE A 57 12.56 -32.86 15.29
N ASP A 58 13.27 -31.75 15.51
CA ASP A 58 14.61 -31.74 16.08
C ASP A 58 14.52 -32.11 17.58
N LEU A 59 14.73 -33.39 17.85
CA LEU A 59 14.75 -33.94 19.20
C LEU A 59 15.89 -33.35 20.04
N ASP A 60 17.03 -33.01 19.42
CA ASP A 60 18.18 -32.44 20.10
C ASP A 60 17.87 -31.01 20.58
N ALA A 61 17.11 -30.23 19.80
CA ALA A 61 16.63 -28.91 20.20
C ALA A 61 15.61 -28.97 21.36
N LEU A 62 14.73 -29.97 21.36
CA LEU A 62 13.78 -30.22 22.46
C LEU A 62 14.49 -30.57 23.76
N ASP A 63 15.53 -31.41 23.69
CA ASP A 63 16.36 -31.78 24.84
C ASP A 63 17.20 -30.59 25.34
N ALA A 64 17.75 -29.77 24.44
CA ALA A 64 18.47 -28.55 24.81
C ALA A 64 17.57 -27.52 25.54
N GLU A 65 16.33 -27.33 25.07
CA GLU A 65 15.36 -26.44 25.72
C GLU A 65 14.87 -27.02 27.06
N PHE A 66 14.76 -28.34 27.19
CA PHE A 66 14.46 -29.00 28.47
C PHE A 66 15.55 -28.74 29.51
N GLU A 67 16.83 -28.87 29.14
CA GLU A 67 17.96 -28.61 30.02
C GLU A 67 18.03 -27.14 30.43
N ARG A 68 17.82 -26.22 29.47
CA ARG A 68 17.76 -24.78 29.73
C ARG A 68 16.64 -24.43 30.70
N LEU A 69 15.41 -24.87 30.44
CA LEU A 69 14.26 -24.59 31.32
C LEU A 69 14.43 -25.26 32.70
N SER A 70 15.10 -26.41 32.76
CA SER A 70 15.44 -27.06 34.03
C SER A 70 16.43 -26.26 34.85
N PHE A 71 17.39 -25.61 34.18
CA PHE A 71 18.32 -24.68 34.81
C PHE A 71 17.60 -23.42 35.32
N ASP A 72 16.79 -22.78 34.48
CA ASP A 72 16.00 -21.60 34.84
C ASP A 72 15.03 -21.88 36.00
N PHE A 73 14.36 -23.03 35.98
CA PHE A 73 13.47 -23.46 37.06
C PHE A 73 14.21 -23.60 38.39
N LYS A 74 15.42 -24.18 38.40
CA LYS A 74 16.25 -24.29 39.61
C LYS A 74 16.68 -22.93 40.13
N GLY A 75 17.05 -22.00 39.24
CA GLY A 75 17.40 -20.61 39.57
C GLY A 75 16.22 -19.86 40.20
N GLN A 76 15.08 -19.87 39.52
CA GLN A 76 13.82 -19.26 39.99
C GLN A 76 13.40 -19.82 41.35
N LEU A 77 13.52 -21.14 41.56
CA LEU A 77 13.19 -21.78 42.83
C LEU A 77 14.14 -21.35 43.96
N ALA A 78 15.43 -21.23 43.67
CA ALA A 78 16.43 -20.76 44.64
C ALA A 78 16.20 -19.30 45.04
N GLU A 79 15.77 -18.47 44.10
CA GLU A 79 15.46 -17.06 44.33
C GLU A 79 14.13 -16.85 45.06
N LEU A 80 13.10 -17.66 44.74
CA LEU A 80 11.84 -17.67 45.48
C LEU A 80 12.02 -18.08 46.94
N ARG A 81 12.96 -19.00 47.23
CA ARG A 81 13.30 -19.38 48.61
C ARG A 81 13.93 -18.24 49.40
N LYS A 82 14.61 -17.31 48.73
CA LYS A 82 15.19 -16.11 49.36
C LYS A 82 14.15 -15.00 49.57
N ASN A 83 13.12 -14.94 48.71
CA ASN A 83 12.03 -13.97 48.81
C ASN A 83 10.66 -14.65 48.58
N PRO A 84 10.07 -15.26 49.63
CA PRO A 84 8.90 -16.14 49.51
C PRO A 84 7.63 -15.44 49.01
N ASP A 85 7.51 -14.13 49.21
CA ASP A 85 6.30 -13.35 48.93
C ASP A 85 6.29 -12.73 47.52
N ASN A 86 7.31 -12.99 46.70
CA ASN A 86 7.38 -12.49 45.33
C ASN A 86 6.39 -13.23 44.40
N LEU A 87 5.18 -12.68 44.29
CA LEU A 87 4.06 -13.22 43.50
C LEU A 87 4.40 -13.38 42.01
N THR A 88 5.15 -12.44 41.43
CA THR A 88 5.59 -12.50 40.03
C THR A 88 6.49 -13.71 39.79
N LEU A 89 7.44 -13.93 40.71
CA LEU A 89 8.37 -15.06 40.62
C LEU A 89 7.65 -16.41 40.81
N ARG A 90 6.60 -16.48 41.65
CA ARG A 90 5.74 -17.67 41.79
C ARG A 90 5.00 -18.02 40.50
N HIS A 91 4.47 -17.00 39.82
CA HIS A 91 3.77 -17.20 38.56
C HIS A 91 4.73 -17.72 37.49
N THR A 92 5.89 -17.07 37.31
CA THR A 92 6.93 -17.50 36.37
C THR A 92 7.39 -18.94 36.64
N LEU A 93 7.65 -19.28 37.90
CA LEU A 93 8.05 -20.63 38.31
C LEU A 93 7.00 -21.70 37.93
N THR A 94 5.71 -21.37 38.08
CA THR A 94 4.60 -22.27 37.73
C THR A 94 4.55 -22.50 36.22
N THR A 95 4.68 -21.43 35.42
CA THR A 95 4.74 -21.52 33.96
C THR A 95 5.93 -22.34 33.48
N THR A 96 7.12 -22.14 34.06
CA THR A 96 8.33 -22.93 33.74
C THR A 96 8.13 -24.41 34.06
N LYS A 97 7.48 -24.73 35.20
CA LYS A 97 7.16 -26.11 35.59
C LYS A 97 6.23 -26.79 34.58
N GLU A 98 5.18 -26.08 34.15
CA GLU A 98 4.24 -26.60 33.16
C GLU A 98 4.91 -26.84 31.80
N ALA A 99 5.81 -25.94 31.38
CA ALA A 99 6.61 -26.12 30.16
C ALA A 99 7.50 -27.37 30.24
N LEU A 100 8.19 -27.59 31.36
CA LEU A 100 9.00 -28.80 31.59
C LEU A 100 8.18 -30.09 31.53
N ILE A 101 6.98 -30.09 32.13
CA ILE A 101 6.07 -31.26 32.06
C ILE A 101 5.65 -31.53 30.61
N ARG A 102 5.31 -30.49 29.85
CA ARG A 102 4.95 -30.63 28.43
C ARG A 102 6.08 -31.22 27.61
N ILE A 103 7.30 -30.70 27.74
CA ILE A 103 8.47 -31.20 27.00
C ILE A 103 8.75 -32.68 27.33
N LYS A 104 8.70 -33.05 28.61
CA LYS A 104 8.91 -34.46 29.03
C LYS A 104 7.83 -35.40 28.48
N THR A 105 6.58 -34.93 28.44
CA THR A 105 5.46 -35.69 27.86
C THR A 105 5.63 -35.85 26.35
N TRP A 106 6.06 -34.80 25.66
CA TRP A 106 6.37 -34.82 24.23
C TRP A 106 7.55 -35.74 23.90
N SER A 107 8.65 -35.69 24.67
CA SER A 107 9.80 -36.58 24.49
C SER A 107 9.40 -38.06 24.58
N SER A 108 8.56 -38.42 25.55
CA SER A 108 7.99 -39.77 25.66
C SER A 108 7.16 -40.17 24.43
N LEU A 109 6.29 -39.28 23.94
CA LEU A 109 5.48 -39.52 22.74
C LEU A 109 6.33 -39.67 21.47
N LEU A 110 7.34 -38.80 21.29
CA LEU A 110 8.23 -38.78 20.13
C LEU A 110 9.23 -39.95 20.11
N SER A 111 9.44 -40.63 21.24
CA SER A 111 10.32 -41.81 21.33
C SER A 111 9.75 -43.07 20.66
N THR A 112 8.47 -43.05 20.24
CA THR A 112 7.78 -44.18 19.60
C THR A 112 7.39 -43.86 18.16
N SER A 113 7.44 -44.86 17.26
CA SER A 113 6.98 -44.69 15.87
C SER A 113 5.52 -44.26 15.77
N ASP A 114 4.66 -44.82 16.62
CA ASP A 114 3.22 -44.54 16.64
C ASP A 114 2.92 -43.14 17.19
N GLY A 115 3.66 -42.72 18.23
CA GLY A 115 3.57 -41.36 18.75
C GLY A 115 4.08 -40.31 17.76
N LEU A 116 5.18 -40.56 17.04
CA LEU A 116 5.64 -39.70 15.94
C LEU A 116 4.61 -39.59 14.82
N ALA A 117 3.98 -40.70 14.43
CA ALA A 117 2.93 -40.71 13.42
C ALA A 117 1.69 -39.91 13.87
N LEU A 118 1.30 -40.04 15.14
CA LEU A 118 0.19 -39.29 15.73
C LEU A 118 0.48 -37.79 15.78
N VAL A 119 1.69 -37.40 16.21
CA VAL A 119 2.11 -35.98 16.25
C VAL A 119 2.13 -35.40 14.84
N ARG A 120 2.69 -36.11 13.84
CA ARG A 120 2.67 -35.68 12.44
C ARG A 120 1.24 -35.50 11.92
N LYS A 121 0.33 -36.43 12.22
CA LYS A 121 -1.08 -36.34 11.83
C LYS A 121 -1.78 -35.14 12.47
N ASN A 122 -1.55 -34.90 13.76
CA ASN A 122 -2.12 -33.77 14.48
C ASN A 122 -1.58 -32.42 13.97
N MET A 123 -0.27 -32.32 13.73
CA MET A 123 0.36 -31.14 13.13
C MET A 123 -0.18 -30.84 11.73
N GLU A 124 -0.37 -31.88 10.91
CA GLU A 124 -0.98 -31.73 9.58
C GLU A 124 -2.45 -31.27 9.66
N GLN A 125 -3.22 -31.82 10.62
CA GLN A 125 -4.60 -31.38 10.85
C GLN A 125 -4.68 -29.93 11.33
N GLN A 126 -3.81 -29.53 12.26
CA GLN A 126 -3.69 -28.13 12.71
C GLN A 126 -3.28 -27.21 11.57
N ARG A 127 -2.30 -27.61 10.75
CA ARG A 127 -1.86 -26.87 9.55
C ARG A 127 -3.03 -26.65 8.59
N LYS A 128 -3.84 -27.69 8.31
CA LYS A 128 -5.03 -27.59 7.46
C LYS A 128 -6.08 -26.64 8.01
N GLN A 129 -6.37 -26.71 9.32
CA GLN A 129 -7.31 -25.83 9.99
C GLN A 129 -6.86 -24.36 9.91
N GLU A 130 -5.57 -24.09 10.15
CA GLU A 130 -5.04 -22.73 10.08
C GLU A 130 -5.05 -22.18 8.65
N ILE A 131 -4.75 -23.00 7.64
CA ILE A 131 -4.88 -22.61 6.22
C ILE A 131 -6.33 -22.24 5.90
N LEU A 132 -7.31 -23.03 6.37
CA LEU A 132 -8.72 -22.74 6.15
C LEU A 132 -9.14 -21.43 6.81
N ARG A 133 -8.70 -21.20 8.05
CA ARG A 133 -8.92 -19.94 8.77
C ARG A 133 -8.33 -18.75 8.02
N ARG A 134 -7.09 -18.85 7.54
CA ARG A 134 -6.44 -17.80 6.74
C ARG A 134 -7.18 -17.52 5.43
N LYS A 135 -7.71 -18.54 4.75
CA LYS A 135 -8.56 -18.35 3.56
C LYS A 135 -9.81 -17.52 3.88
N TYR A 136 -10.52 -17.86 4.96
CA TYR A 136 -11.69 -17.10 5.39
C TYR A 136 -11.35 -15.64 5.74
N GLU A 137 -10.25 -15.42 6.47
CA GLU A 137 -9.80 -14.06 6.81
C GLU A 137 -9.48 -13.22 5.57
N ILE A 138 -8.83 -13.80 4.56
CA ILE A 138 -8.52 -13.13 3.30
C ILE A 138 -9.83 -12.79 2.56
N ASP A 139 -10.79 -13.70 2.53
CA ASP A 139 -12.06 -13.52 1.83
C ASP A 139 -12.89 -12.39 2.44
N GLU A 140 -12.92 -12.30 3.77
CA GLU A 140 -13.56 -11.19 4.45
C GLU A 140 -12.85 -9.85 4.20
N ILE A 141 -11.51 -9.82 4.19
CA ILE A 141 -10.76 -8.60 3.86
C ILE A 141 -11.08 -8.12 2.44
N LEU A 142 -11.07 -9.03 1.46
CA LEU A 142 -11.36 -8.69 0.07
C LEU A 142 -12.83 -8.28 -0.12
N LYS A 143 -13.76 -8.91 0.59
CA LYS A 143 -15.17 -8.53 0.61
C LYS A 143 -15.38 -7.13 1.18
N ILE A 144 -14.74 -6.80 2.31
CA ILE A 144 -14.76 -5.46 2.88
C ILE A 144 -14.17 -4.46 1.89
N SER A 145 -13.02 -4.77 1.28
CA SER A 145 -12.40 -3.92 0.26
C SER A 145 -13.34 -3.62 -0.90
N LYS A 146 -14.07 -4.64 -1.37
CA LYS A 146 -15.05 -4.48 -2.46
C LYS A 146 -16.20 -3.57 -2.04
N VAL A 147 -16.85 -3.84 -0.90
CA VAL A 147 -17.96 -2.99 -0.42
C VAL A 147 -17.51 -1.53 -0.22
N GLN A 148 -16.32 -1.33 0.35
CA GLN A 148 -15.75 0.00 0.58
C GLN A 148 -15.25 0.70 -0.68
N ALA A 149 -15.24 0.03 -1.84
CA ALA A 149 -14.88 0.65 -3.11
C ALA A 149 -16.07 1.27 -3.85
N ALA A 150 -17.30 0.96 -3.44
CA ALA A 150 -18.50 1.55 -4.05
C ALA A 150 -18.49 3.08 -3.89
N ALA A 151 -18.85 3.79 -4.96
CA ALA A 151 -18.68 5.23 -5.05
C ALA A 151 -19.85 5.91 -5.76
N ASP A 152 -20.26 7.04 -5.18
CA ASP A 152 -21.15 8.04 -5.77
C ASP A 152 -20.28 9.22 -6.23
N LEU A 153 -20.33 9.54 -7.52
CA LEU A 153 -19.59 10.62 -8.14
C LEU A 153 -20.54 11.65 -8.74
N CYS A 154 -20.60 12.84 -8.15
CA CYS A 154 -21.41 13.95 -8.66
C CYS A 154 -20.55 14.98 -9.38
N PHE A 155 -20.87 15.25 -10.64
CA PHE A 155 -20.35 16.40 -11.38
C PHE A 155 -21.26 17.61 -11.16
N LEU A 156 -20.76 18.62 -10.45
CA LEU A 156 -21.40 19.93 -10.33
C LEU A 156 -20.67 20.89 -11.27
N ILE A 157 -21.33 21.28 -12.36
CA ILE A 157 -20.68 22.02 -13.46
C ILE A 157 -21.42 23.33 -13.73
N ASP A 158 -20.65 24.42 -13.77
CA ASP A 158 -21.07 25.66 -14.41
C ASP A 158 -21.27 25.42 -15.91
N CYS A 159 -22.49 25.69 -16.39
CA CYS A 159 -22.91 25.39 -17.75
C CYS A 159 -23.12 26.64 -18.63
N THR A 160 -22.45 27.74 -18.32
CA THR A 160 -22.43 28.95 -19.16
C THR A 160 -21.51 28.81 -20.37
N GLY A 161 -21.50 29.84 -21.23
CA GLY A 161 -20.82 29.81 -22.53
C GLY A 161 -19.32 29.51 -22.47
N SER A 162 -18.60 30.02 -21.45
CA SER A 162 -17.16 29.81 -21.23
C SER A 162 -16.80 28.35 -20.96
N MET A 163 -17.74 27.59 -20.41
CA MET A 163 -17.53 26.25 -19.88
C MET A 163 -17.65 25.14 -20.92
N ARG A 164 -18.01 25.46 -22.17
CA ARG A 164 -18.20 24.49 -23.27
C ARG A 164 -17.12 23.43 -23.36
N LYS A 165 -15.85 23.83 -23.29
CA LYS A 165 -14.69 22.92 -23.39
C LYS A 165 -14.62 21.88 -22.26
N TYR A 166 -15.09 22.21 -21.06
CA TYR A 166 -15.10 21.30 -19.90
C TYR A 166 -16.33 20.38 -19.91
N ILE A 167 -17.47 20.89 -20.36
CA ILE A 167 -18.67 20.06 -20.60
C ILE A 167 -18.38 19.04 -21.70
N ASP A 168 -17.80 19.48 -22.83
CA ASP A 168 -17.40 18.60 -23.94
C ASP A 168 -16.38 17.54 -23.49
N ALA A 169 -15.39 17.93 -22.68
CA ALA A 169 -14.42 16.99 -22.13
C ALA A 169 -15.09 15.92 -21.25
N THR A 170 -15.99 16.33 -20.35
CA THR A 170 -16.76 15.40 -19.51
C THR A 170 -17.61 14.45 -20.37
N ARG A 171 -18.36 14.98 -21.34
CA ARG A 171 -19.20 14.20 -22.26
C ARG A 171 -18.39 13.16 -23.04
N ASN A 172 -17.29 13.58 -23.65
CA ASN A 172 -16.51 12.71 -24.54
C ASN A 172 -15.69 11.64 -23.79
N GLN A 173 -15.41 11.84 -22.51
CA GLN A 173 -14.47 10.98 -21.76
C GLN A 173 -15.08 10.28 -20.56
N ILE A 174 -16.37 10.47 -20.22
CA ILE A 174 -16.98 9.80 -19.06
C ILE A 174 -16.89 8.26 -19.13
N ARG A 175 -16.92 7.66 -20.32
CA ARG A 175 -16.66 6.21 -20.50
C ARG A 175 -15.29 5.79 -19.98
N GLN A 176 -14.27 6.62 -20.23
CA GLN A 176 -12.93 6.34 -19.76
C GLN A 176 -12.86 6.37 -18.23
N LEU A 177 -13.66 7.24 -17.59
CA LEU A 177 -13.79 7.30 -16.14
C LEU A 177 -14.46 6.05 -15.58
N THR A 178 -15.64 5.68 -16.10
CA THR A 178 -16.39 4.51 -15.62
C THR A 178 -15.57 3.24 -15.80
N ASP A 179 -14.97 3.05 -16.97
CA ASP A 179 -14.11 1.89 -17.26
C ASP A 179 -12.87 1.84 -16.36
N ALA A 180 -12.21 2.97 -16.11
CA ALA A 180 -11.04 3.01 -15.23
C ALA A 180 -11.39 2.64 -13.78
N ILE A 181 -12.51 3.15 -13.26
CA ILE A 181 -12.97 2.81 -11.90
C ILE A 181 -13.38 1.33 -11.83
N VAL A 182 -14.07 0.81 -12.85
CA VAL A 182 -14.42 -0.62 -12.94
C VAL A 182 -13.15 -1.49 -13.00
N GLN A 183 -12.13 -1.09 -13.76
CA GLN A 183 -10.88 -1.83 -13.82
C GLN A 183 -10.12 -1.82 -12.49
N LEU A 184 -10.10 -0.70 -11.77
CA LEU A 184 -9.38 -0.57 -10.51
C LEU A 184 -10.05 -1.31 -9.35
N PHE A 185 -11.38 -1.37 -9.34
CA PHE A 185 -12.14 -1.77 -8.15
C PHE A 185 -13.17 -2.89 -8.42
N SER A 186 -13.32 -3.33 -9.66
CA SER A 186 -14.33 -4.30 -10.11
C SER A 186 -15.78 -3.92 -9.74
N ILE A 187 -16.08 -2.62 -9.68
CA ILE A 187 -17.39 -2.04 -9.33
C ILE A 187 -17.66 -0.83 -10.22
N LYS A 188 -18.90 -0.72 -10.70
CA LYS A 188 -19.36 0.46 -11.42
C LYS A 188 -19.63 1.61 -10.42
N PRO A 189 -19.09 2.82 -10.67
CA PRO A 189 -19.49 3.98 -9.89
C PRO A 189 -20.91 4.38 -10.25
N HIS A 190 -21.64 4.94 -9.28
CA HIS A 190 -22.84 5.72 -9.57
C HIS A 190 -22.42 7.13 -9.95
N ILE A 191 -22.95 7.65 -11.05
CA ILE A 191 -22.63 8.97 -11.57
C ILE A 191 -23.89 9.85 -11.58
N ALA A 192 -23.74 11.09 -11.13
CA ALA A 192 -24.78 12.12 -11.11
C ALA A 192 -24.26 13.42 -11.71
N PHE A 193 -25.17 14.26 -12.18
CA PHE A 193 -24.84 15.54 -12.81
C PHE A 193 -25.77 16.64 -12.32
N ILE A 194 -25.19 17.77 -11.93
CA ILE A 194 -25.88 19.02 -11.66
C ILE A 194 -25.24 20.12 -12.53
N GLY A 195 -26.04 20.73 -13.40
CA GLY A 195 -25.66 21.88 -14.20
C GLY A 195 -26.33 23.15 -13.71
N TYR A 196 -25.55 24.17 -13.34
CA TYR A 196 -26.06 25.49 -12.94
C TYR A 196 -25.52 26.60 -13.85
N ARG A 197 -26.17 27.76 -13.84
CA ARG A 197 -25.91 28.97 -14.64
C ARG A 197 -26.28 30.19 -13.78
N ASP A 198 -26.68 31.28 -14.41
CA ASP A 198 -27.15 32.51 -13.78
C ASP A 198 -28.44 32.32 -12.95
N ILE A 199 -28.72 33.28 -12.07
CA ILE A 199 -29.95 33.32 -11.31
C ILE A 199 -31.16 33.49 -12.25
N GLY A 200 -32.13 32.58 -12.11
CA GLY A 200 -33.36 32.58 -12.90
C GLY A 200 -33.38 31.51 -13.98
N ASP A 201 -32.21 30.94 -14.32
CA ASP A 201 -32.11 29.78 -15.18
C ASP A 201 -32.49 28.48 -14.44
N SER A 202 -32.93 27.48 -15.21
CA SER A 202 -33.24 26.16 -14.68
C SER A 202 -31.97 25.36 -14.41
N THR A 203 -31.84 24.82 -13.19
CA THR A 203 -30.80 23.84 -12.86
C THR A 203 -31.08 22.50 -13.56
N GLU A 204 -30.13 22.03 -14.35
CA GLU A 204 -30.18 20.70 -14.97
C GLU A 204 -29.75 19.65 -13.94
N ARG A 205 -30.55 18.59 -13.78
CA ARG A 205 -30.29 17.56 -12.77
C ARG A 205 -30.49 16.15 -13.34
N LEU A 206 -29.47 15.33 -13.16
CA LEU A 206 -29.52 13.88 -13.27
C LEU A 206 -29.12 13.30 -11.91
N ASP A 207 -30.03 12.54 -11.28
CA ASP A 207 -29.71 11.80 -10.06
C ASP A 207 -28.80 10.59 -10.36
N PHE A 208 -28.29 9.94 -9.33
CA PHE A 208 -27.33 8.85 -9.46
C PHE A 208 -27.84 7.70 -10.35
N THR A 209 -27.03 7.32 -11.33
CA THR A 209 -27.23 6.15 -12.18
C THR A 209 -25.92 5.36 -12.32
N ASP A 210 -26.01 4.04 -12.47
CA ASP A 210 -24.89 3.16 -12.85
C ASP A 210 -24.90 2.82 -14.36
N ASP A 211 -25.84 3.38 -15.11
CA ASP A 211 -25.94 3.26 -16.57
C ASP A 211 -25.27 4.46 -17.24
N GLU A 212 -24.09 4.20 -17.79
CA GLU A 212 -23.32 5.18 -18.53
C GLU A 212 -24.08 5.74 -19.75
N ASN A 213 -24.95 4.95 -20.39
CA ASN A 213 -25.69 5.42 -21.56
C ASN A 213 -26.71 6.49 -21.17
N ILE A 214 -27.42 6.30 -20.04
CA ILE A 214 -28.35 7.31 -19.50
C ILE A 214 -27.60 8.62 -19.22
N PHE A 215 -26.43 8.53 -18.59
CA PHE A 215 -25.62 9.71 -18.30
C PHE A 215 -25.11 10.40 -19.56
N GLN A 216 -24.65 9.63 -20.56
CA GLN A 216 -24.21 10.15 -21.85
C GLN A 216 -25.35 10.83 -22.61
N GLU A 217 -26.52 10.20 -22.69
CA GLU A 217 -27.71 10.75 -23.32
C GLU A 217 -28.14 12.06 -22.64
N PHE A 218 -28.08 12.12 -21.30
CA PHE A 218 -28.32 13.35 -20.57
C PHE A 218 -27.31 14.45 -20.93
N LEU A 219 -26.00 14.14 -20.89
CA LEU A 219 -24.94 15.10 -21.22
C LEU A 219 -24.98 15.59 -22.67
N ASN A 220 -25.49 14.79 -23.61
CA ASN A 220 -25.69 15.22 -25.00
C ASN A 220 -26.71 16.36 -25.11
N ASN A 221 -27.63 16.48 -24.15
CA ASN A 221 -28.63 17.55 -24.13
C ASN A 221 -28.16 18.80 -23.36
N VAL A 222 -27.12 18.68 -22.53
CA VAL A 222 -26.55 19.81 -21.78
C VAL A 222 -25.84 20.76 -22.75
N GLN A 223 -26.27 22.02 -22.79
CA GLN A 223 -25.71 23.05 -23.66
C GLN A 223 -25.01 24.16 -22.85
N ALA A 224 -23.79 24.53 -23.26
CA ALA A 224 -23.11 25.72 -22.76
C ALA A 224 -23.73 26.99 -23.37
N ILE A 225 -24.74 27.53 -22.69
CA ILE A 225 -25.53 28.71 -23.05
C ILE A 225 -25.77 29.57 -21.81
N GLY A 226 -26.06 30.85 -22.02
CA GLY A 226 -26.29 31.82 -20.93
C GLY A 226 -25.10 32.76 -20.72
N GLY A 227 -25.10 33.41 -19.55
CA GLY A 227 -24.22 34.51 -19.15
C GLY A 227 -24.98 35.84 -19.14
N ASP A 228 -25.43 36.27 -17.96
CA ASP A 228 -25.92 37.63 -17.71
C ASP A 228 -24.78 38.50 -17.17
N ASP A 229 -24.39 38.26 -15.91
CA ASP A 229 -23.18 38.80 -15.30
C ASP A 229 -22.10 37.73 -15.14
N THR A 230 -21.00 38.06 -14.46
CA THR A 230 -19.85 37.13 -14.31
C THR A 230 -20.07 36.13 -13.18
N CYS A 231 -21.04 36.36 -12.29
CA CYS A 231 -21.33 35.49 -11.14
C CYS A 231 -22.49 34.54 -11.45
N GLU A 232 -22.47 33.34 -10.85
CA GLU A 232 -23.43 32.27 -11.15
C GLU A 232 -24.25 31.84 -9.91
N ASP A 233 -25.38 31.12 -10.12
CA ASP A 233 -26.22 30.53 -9.06
C ASP A 233 -25.61 29.24 -8.46
N VAL A 234 -24.37 29.36 -7.95
CA VAL A 234 -23.66 28.27 -7.25
C VAL A 234 -24.48 27.77 -6.05
N PHE A 235 -25.25 28.64 -5.39
CA PHE A 235 -26.09 28.27 -4.25
C PHE A 235 -27.21 27.31 -4.70
N GLY A 236 -27.83 27.55 -5.85
CA GLY A 236 -28.78 26.63 -6.48
C GLY A 236 -28.14 25.30 -6.87
N GLY A 237 -26.92 25.35 -7.41
CA GLY A 237 -26.15 24.14 -7.68
C GLY A 237 -25.90 23.29 -6.43
N LEU A 238 -25.44 23.91 -5.34
CA LEU A 238 -25.16 23.24 -4.06
C LEU A 238 -26.45 22.72 -3.38
N GLU A 239 -27.55 23.46 -3.47
CA GLU A 239 -28.88 23.03 -2.99
C GLU A 239 -29.35 21.78 -3.74
N ALA A 240 -29.17 21.73 -5.06
CA ALA A 240 -29.49 20.54 -5.84
C ALA A 240 -28.60 19.34 -5.49
N VAL A 241 -27.31 19.56 -5.17
CA VAL A 241 -26.38 18.51 -4.70
C VAL A 241 -26.84 17.90 -3.37
N GLU A 242 -27.33 18.71 -2.44
CA GLU A 242 -27.84 18.26 -1.14
C GLU A 242 -29.04 17.32 -1.29
N GLN A 243 -29.82 17.50 -2.36
CA GLN A 243 -31.03 16.73 -2.64
C GLN A 243 -30.79 15.44 -3.45
N LEU A 244 -29.56 15.13 -3.85
CA LEU A 244 -29.22 13.90 -4.58
C LEU A 244 -29.31 12.65 -3.69
N SER A 245 -29.52 11.50 -4.31
CA SER A 245 -29.76 10.21 -3.63
C SER A 245 -28.46 9.50 -3.18
N TRP A 246 -27.61 10.19 -2.42
CA TRP A 246 -26.32 9.66 -1.92
C TRP A 246 -26.50 8.40 -1.06
N SER A 247 -25.86 7.30 -1.46
CA SER A 247 -26.05 5.98 -0.82
C SER A 247 -24.75 5.20 -0.58
N ASN A 248 -23.70 5.43 -1.37
CA ASN A 248 -22.45 4.66 -1.29
C ASN A 248 -21.46 5.19 -0.23
N PRO A 249 -20.45 4.39 0.17
CA PRO A 249 -19.42 4.79 1.15
C PRO A 249 -18.54 5.96 0.68
N ASN A 250 -18.15 5.97 -0.60
CA ASN A 250 -17.36 7.07 -1.15
C ASN A 250 -18.29 8.05 -1.85
N ARG A 251 -18.53 9.21 -1.24
CA ARG A 251 -19.38 10.28 -1.79
C ARG A 251 -18.49 11.42 -2.23
N ILE A 252 -18.33 11.61 -3.53
CA ILE A 252 -17.35 12.53 -4.09
C ILE A 252 -18.08 13.55 -4.96
N LEU A 253 -17.94 14.82 -4.60
CA LEU A 253 -18.43 15.96 -5.37
C LEU A 253 -17.25 16.55 -6.15
N ILE A 254 -17.40 16.68 -7.47
CA ILE A 254 -16.45 17.37 -8.35
C ILE A 254 -17.11 18.65 -8.81
N HIS A 255 -16.65 19.78 -8.29
CA HIS A 255 -17.14 21.10 -8.67
C HIS A 255 -16.22 21.74 -9.72
N ILE A 256 -16.78 22.04 -10.89
CA ILE A 256 -16.08 22.59 -12.05
C ILE A 256 -16.72 23.93 -12.42
N CYS A 257 -15.99 25.03 -12.22
CA CYS A 257 -16.50 26.38 -12.47
C CYS A 257 -15.37 27.35 -12.79
N ASP A 258 -15.66 28.36 -13.64
CA ASP A 258 -14.73 29.45 -13.96
C ASP A 258 -15.24 30.83 -13.51
N ALA A 259 -16.42 30.86 -12.89
CA ALA A 259 -17.06 32.02 -12.29
C ALA A 259 -17.35 31.82 -10.78
N PRO A 260 -17.23 32.87 -9.94
CA PRO A 260 -17.59 32.81 -8.53
C PRO A 260 -19.13 32.88 -8.33
N CYS A 261 -19.57 32.65 -7.09
CA CYS A 261 -20.96 32.91 -6.70
C CYS A 261 -21.21 34.40 -6.42
N HIS A 262 -22.48 34.81 -6.48
CA HIS A 262 -22.90 36.18 -6.14
C HIS A 262 -22.65 36.54 -4.67
N GLY A 263 -22.24 37.79 -4.43
CA GLY A 263 -21.96 38.35 -3.10
C GLY A 263 -20.53 38.88 -2.99
N ARG A 264 -20.40 40.12 -2.50
CA ARG A 264 -19.11 40.84 -2.35
C ARG A 264 -18.07 40.08 -1.52
N GLU A 265 -18.51 39.21 -0.64
CA GLU A 265 -17.66 38.37 0.18
C GLU A 265 -16.97 37.24 -0.61
N TYR A 266 -17.42 36.87 -1.82
CA TYR A 266 -16.91 35.71 -2.55
C TYR A 266 -16.01 36.04 -3.75
N HIS A 267 -15.90 37.31 -4.14
CA HIS A 267 -15.03 37.74 -5.24
C HIS A 267 -14.43 39.13 -4.99
N GLU A 268 -13.53 39.57 -5.88
CA GLU A 268 -12.84 40.86 -5.80
C GLU A 268 -13.27 41.87 -6.88
N PHE A 269 -14.31 41.55 -7.67
CA PHE A 269 -14.82 42.46 -8.69
C PHE A 269 -15.21 43.85 -8.13
N GLU A 270 -14.85 44.90 -8.87
CA GLU A 270 -15.24 46.29 -8.57
C GLU A 270 -16.57 46.66 -9.27
N GLY A 271 -17.44 47.36 -8.55
CA GLY A 271 -18.73 47.83 -9.08
C GLY A 271 -19.77 46.71 -9.26
N THR A 272 -20.82 46.99 -10.04
CA THR A 272 -21.92 46.04 -10.34
C THR A 272 -21.77 45.37 -11.71
N ALA A 273 -20.72 45.69 -12.47
CA ALA A 273 -20.61 45.24 -13.86
C ALA A 273 -20.37 43.72 -14.00
N ASN A 274 -19.97 43.07 -12.91
CA ASN A 274 -19.65 41.64 -12.87
C ASN A 274 -20.46 40.86 -11.82
N ASP A 275 -21.24 41.57 -10.98
CA ASP A 275 -22.15 40.96 -10.01
C ASP A 275 -23.41 41.83 -9.89
N ASN A 276 -24.51 41.34 -10.43
CA ASN A 276 -25.83 41.98 -10.36
C ASN A 276 -26.45 41.83 -8.95
N TYR A 277 -25.93 40.93 -8.13
CA TYR A 277 -26.45 40.53 -6.82
C TYR A 277 -25.39 40.68 -5.71
N LEU A 278 -24.78 41.87 -5.62
CA LEU A 278 -23.73 42.20 -4.64
C LEU A 278 -24.08 41.99 -3.15
N GLN A 279 -25.37 41.80 -2.81
CA GLN A 279 -25.83 41.50 -1.46
C GLN A 279 -25.94 39.98 -1.20
N GLY A 280 -25.47 39.16 -2.14
CA GLY A 280 -25.56 37.70 -2.11
C GLY A 280 -26.82 37.17 -2.78
N ASP A 281 -27.10 35.90 -2.50
CA ASP A 281 -28.22 35.15 -3.09
C ASP A 281 -29.59 35.86 -2.87
N PRO A 282 -30.35 36.19 -3.94
CA PRO A 282 -31.65 36.84 -3.83
C PRO A 282 -32.75 35.93 -3.25
N LYS A 283 -32.53 34.61 -3.23
CA LYS A 283 -33.41 33.68 -2.49
C LYS A 283 -33.08 33.62 -1.00
N HIS A 284 -32.08 34.39 -0.54
CA HIS A 284 -31.63 34.49 0.85
C HIS A 284 -31.25 33.12 1.46
N ARG A 285 -30.73 32.21 0.65
CA ARG A 285 -30.18 30.94 1.13
C ARG A 285 -28.90 31.21 1.91
N ASP A 286 -28.74 30.47 2.99
CA ASP A 286 -27.61 30.59 3.91
C ASP A 286 -26.53 29.58 3.51
N LEU A 287 -25.41 30.08 2.96
CA LEU A 287 -24.30 29.26 2.49
C LEU A 287 -23.75 28.36 3.61
N SER A 288 -23.65 28.89 4.83
CA SER A 288 -23.12 28.13 5.95
C SER A 288 -23.99 26.93 6.24
N LYS A 289 -25.31 27.13 6.33
CA LYS A 289 -26.26 26.01 6.53
C LYS A 289 -26.19 24.99 5.40
N LEU A 290 -26.07 25.45 4.16
CA LEU A 290 -26.00 24.58 2.99
C LEU A 290 -24.72 23.73 2.98
N LEU A 291 -23.55 24.34 3.16
CA LEU A 291 -22.28 23.62 3.23
C LEU A 291 -22.22 22.68 4.45
N PHE A 292 -22.81 23.05 5.59
CA PHE A 292 -22.94 22.14 6.72
C PHE A 292 -23.85 20.94 6.43
N ALA A 293 -24.95 21.14 5.70
CA ALA A 293 -25.83 20.05 5.27
C ALA A 293 -25.08 19.08 4.35
N ILE A 294 -24.38 19.59 3.33
CA ILE A 294 -23.55 18.79 2.41
C ILE A 294 -22.44 18.06 3.20
N LYS A 295 -21.77 18.73 4.14
CA LYS A 295 -20.72 18.11 4.98
C LYS A 295 -21.25 16.94 5.80
N ARG A 296 -22.47 17.05 6.33
CA ARG A 296 -23.12 15.98 7.10
C ARG A 296 -23.45 14.74 6.26
N LEU A 297 -23.54 14.88 4.94
CA LEU A 297 -23.66 13.74 4.02
C LEU A 297 -22.34 12.96 3.88
N GLY A 298 -21.23 13.41 4.47
CA GLY A 298 -19.93 12.74 4.37
C GLY A 298 -19.28 12.89 2.99
N ILE A 299 -19.64 13.94 2.25
CA ILE A 299 -19.11 14.21 0.91
C ILE A 299 -17.66 14.68 1.00
N THR A 300 -16.80 14.08 0.19
CA THR A 300 -15.47 14.62 -0.12
C THR A 300 -15.61 15.63 -1.24
N TYR A 301 -15.43 16.91 -0.91
CA TYR A 301 -15.56 18.01 -1.85
C TYR A 301 -14.24 18.21 -2.61
N CYS A 302 -14.27 17.99 -3.93
CA CYS A 302 -13.20 18.31 -4.85
C CYS A 302 -13.54 19.53 -5.72
N LYS A 303 -12.62 20.48 -5.86
CA LYS A 303 -12.73 21.62 -6.78
C LYS A 303 -11.75 21.52 -7.95
N ILE A 304 -12.12 22.10 -9.08
CA ILE A 304 -11.24 22.32 -10.23
C ILE A 304 -11.08 23.82 -10.43
N SER A 305 -9.91 24.36 -10.10
CA SER A 305 -9.61 25.78 -10.32
C SER A 305 -9.24 26.01 -11.78
N ILE A 306 -10.11 26.68 -12.53
CA ILE A 306 -9.87 27.02 -13.94
C ILE A 306 -9.13 28.36 -14.08
N ASN A 307 -9.40 29.29 -13.16
CA ASN A 307 -8.79 30.61 -13.07
C ASN A 307 -8.82 31.12 -11.62
N ASP A 308 -8.31 32.32 -11.37
CA ASP A 308 -8.23 32.92 -10.03
C ASP A 308 -9.52 33.61 -9.55
N THR A 309 -10.55 33.80 -10.41
CA THR A 309 -11.76 34.54 -10.02
C THR A 309 -12.56 33.82 -8.93
N THR A 310 -12.50 32.48 -8.92
CA THR A 310 -13.17 31.60 -7.94
C THR A 310 -12.41 31.42 -6.63
N LYS A 311 -11.18 31.95 -6.52
CA LYS A 311 -10.28 31.69 -5.40
C LYS A 311 -10.89 32.11 -4.07
N LYS A 312 -11.36 33.36 -3.98
CA LYS A 312 -11.94 33.92 -2.75
C LYS A 312 -13.21 33.15 -2.32
N MET A 313 -14.07 32.78 -3.28
CA MET A 313 -15.22 31.91 -3.03
C MET A 313 -14.80 30.59 -2.37
N PHE A 314 -13.79 29.91 -2.93
CA PHE A 314 -13.33 28.64 -2.38
C PHE A 314 -12.57 28.77 -1.06
N ASP A 315 -11.94 29.90 -0.79
CA ASP A 315 -11.34 30.21 0.52
C ASP A 315 -12.45 30.29 1.60
N GLU A 316 -13.54 31.00 1.32
CA GLU A 316 -14.72 31.06 2.20
C GLU A 316 -15.40 29.70 2.34
N PHE A 317 -15.56 28.95 1.24
CA PHE A 317 -16.12 27.60 1.30
C PHE A 317 -15.25 26.67 2.15
N SER A 318 -13.93 26.78 2.04
CA SER A 318 -12.99 25.97 2.83
C SER A 318 -13.02 26.36 4.31
N PHE A 319 -13.22 27.63 4.63
CA PHE A 319 -13.41 28.07 6.01
C PHE A 319 -14.63 27.42 6.67
N ILE A 320 -15.74 27.29 5.94
CA ILE A 320 -16.99 26.71 6.44
C ILE A 320 -16.98 25.17 6.38
N PHE A 321 -16.69 24.62 5.20
CA PHE A 321 -16.75 23.18 4.92
C PHE A 321 -15.58 22.44 5.56
N GLY A 322 -14.42 23.08 5.68
CA GLY A 322 -13.15 22.48 6.08
C GLY A 322 -12.28 22.15 4.86
N SER A 323 -11.69 20.97 4.82
CA SER A 323 -10.81 20.58 3.72
C SER A 323 -11.61 20.39 2.42
N ILE A 324 -11.36 21.25 1.42
CA ILE A 324 -11.77 21.08 0.03
C ILE A 324 -10.53 20.67 -0.76
N ALA A 325 -10.60 19.53 -1.43
CA ALA A 325 -9.49 19.00 -2.21
C ALA A 325 -9.41 19.67 -3.58
N GLU A 326 -8.23 20.08 -4.01
CA GLU A 326 -8.03 20.61 -5.35
C GLU A 326 -7.61 19.50 -6.34
N ILE A 327 -8.14 19.60 -7.55
CA ILE A 327 -7.74 18.81 -8.72
C ILE A 327 -7.19 19.80 -9.74
N HIS A 328 -5.87 19.77 -9.95
CA HIS A 328 -5.21 20.65 -10.92
C HIS A 328 -5.42 20.12 -12.35
N VAL A 329 -5.97 20.97 -13.22
CA VAL A 329 -6.27 20.65 -14.62
C VAL A 329 -5.64 21.72 -15.51
N ASP A 330 -4.52 21.38 -16.14
CA ASP A 330 -3.78 22.32 -17.01
C ASP A 330 -4.53 22.61 -18.33
N ASN A 331 -5.32 21.64 -18.81
CA ASN A 331 -6.07 21.70 -20.06
C ASN A 331 -7.33 20.82 -19.93
N PRO A 332 -8.49 21.24 -20.46
CA PRO A 332 -9.69 20.40 -20.53
C PRO A 332 -9.47 18.95 -20.99
N THR A 333 -8.50 18.67 -21.87
CA THR A 333 -8.26 17.28 -22.33
C THR A 333 -7.75 16.35 -21.23
N CYS A 334 -7.10 16.86 -20.17
CA CYS A 334 -6.63 16.04 -19.03
C CYS A 334 -7.64 15.98 -17.88
N LEU A 335 -8.78 16.66 -17.98
CA LEU A 335 -9.81 16.76 -16.94
C LEU A 335 -10.17 15.40 -16.35
N ILE A 336 -10.64 14.47 -17.20
CA ILE A 336 -11.11 13.17 -16.73
C ILE A 336 -9.97 12.32 -16.17
N ARG A 337 -8.77 12.35 -16.77
CA ARG A 337 -7.59 11.67 -16.19
C ARG A 337 -7.31 12.14 -14.76
N ARG A 338 -7.32 13.45 -14.51
CA ARG A 338 -7.08 14.01 -13.17
C ARG A 338 -8.19 13.66 -12.19
N VAL A 339 -9.44 13.64 -12.66
CA VAL A 339 -10.58 13.16 -11.87
C VAL A 339 -10.41 11.69 -11.49
N ILE A 340 -10.00 10.82 -12.42
CA ILE A 340 -9.74 9.39 -12.17
C ILE A 340 -8.63 9.23 -11.12
N GLU A 341 -7.51 9.94 -11.29
CA GLU A 341 -6.38 9.93 -10.36
C GLU A 341 -6.83 10.28 -8.93
N LYS A 342 -7.59 11.37 -8.78
CA LYS A 342 -8.08 11.83 -7.48
C LYS A 342 -9.12 10.89 -6.87
N THR A 343 -10.12 10.49 -7.65
CA THR A 343 -11.20 9.58 -7.22
C THR A 343 -10.63 8.26 -6.72
N SER A 344 -9.68 7.69 -7.48
CA SER A 344 -9.02 6.44 -7.13
C SER A 344 -8.22 6.55 -5.83
N ALA A 345 -7.50 7.66 -5.62
CA ALA A 345 -6.75 7.91 -4.39
C ALA A 345 -7.66 8.01 -3.15
N ILE A 346 -8.82 8.69 -3.28
CA ILE A 346 -9.81 8.81 -2.20
C ILE A 346 -10.36 7.42 -1.83
N ILE A 347 -10.81 6.64 -2.82
CA ILE A 347 -11.36 5.30 -2.60
C ILE A 347 -10.32 4.38 -1.94
N GLN A 348 -9.08 4.35 -2.45
CA GLN A 348 -8.01 3.53 -1.87
C GLN A 348 -7.69 3.92 -0.42
N SER A 349 -7.70 5.22 -0.10
CA SER A 349 -7.48 5.71 1.27
C SER A 349 -8.57 5.25 2.25
N ASN A 350 -9.84 5.33 1.83
CA ASN A 350 -10.99 4.89 2.64
C ASN A 350 -11.03 3.37 2.84
N ILE A 351 -10.67 2.59 1.81
CA ILE A 351 -10.50 1.14 1.94
C ILE A 351 -9.41 0.82 2.98
N LYS A 352 -8.24 1.46 2.85
CA LYS A 352 -7.10 1.25 3.76
C LYS A 352 -7.46 1.55 5.21
N SER A 353 -8.12 2.68 5.47
CA SER A 353 -8.52 3.06 6.84
C SER A 353 -9.52 2.08 7.43
N THR A 354 -10.50 1.63 6.64
CA THR A 354 -11.53 0.67 7.06
C THR A 354 -10.94 -0.71 7.35
N ILE A 355 -10.08 -1.25 6.47
CA ILE A 355 -9.42 -2.54 6.71
C ILE A 355 -8.52 -2.47 7.94
N SER A 356 -7.78 -1.36 8.12
CA SER A 356 -6.94 -1.15 9.29
C SER A 356 -7.79 -1.13 10.57
N SER A 357 -8.96 -0.51 10.54
CA SER A 357 -9.91 -0.52 11.66
C SER A 357 -10.40 -1.93 11.95
N TYR A 358 -10.86 -2.66 10.93
CA TYR A 358 -11.34 -4.05 11.03
C TYR A 358 -10.28 -5.00 11.63
N GLN A 359 -9.03 -4.91 11.18
CA GLN A 359 -7.95 -5.74 11.69
C GLN A 359 -7.56 -5.42 13.15
N ASN A 360 -7.91 -4.22 13.62
CA ASN A 360 -7.63 -3.69 14.94
C ASN A 360 -8.84 -3.69 15.89
N THR A 361 -10.04 -4.09 15.45
CA THR A 361 -11.23 -4.12 16.32
C THR A 361 -10.97 -4.94 17.57
N ASN A 362 -11.30 -4.39 18.74
CA ASN A 362 -11.10 -5.00 20.07
C ASN A 362 -9.65 -5.27 20.47
N LYS A 363 -8.65 -4.73 19.76
CA LYS A 363 -7.25 -4.79 20.17
C LYS A 363 -6.86 -3.50 20.89
N PRO A 364 -6.32 -3.56 22.11
CA PRO A 364 -5.82 -2.38 22.79
C PRO A 364 -4.59 -1.83 22.03
N ILE A 365 -4.60 -0.55 21.70
CA ILE A 365 -3.55 0.13 20.93
C ILE A 365 -2.80 1.09 21.86
N LYS A 366 -1.48 1.20 21.71
CA LYS A 366 -0.65 2.17 22.42
C LYS A 366 -1.12 3.59 22.10
N SER A 367 -1.28 4.39 23.14
CA SER A 367 -1.62 5.80 23.00
C SER A 367 -0.35 6.63 23.04
N TYR A 368 -0.09 7.37 21.96
CA TYR A 368 1.01 8.32 21.87
C TYR A 368 0.49 9.65 21.31
N THR A 369 1.07 10.76 21.78
CA THR A 369 0.98 12.06 21.11
C THR A 369 1.90 12.04 19.89
N ILE A 370 1.41 12.48 18.72
CA ILE A 370 2.24 12.60 17.51
C ILE A 370 3.01 13.93 17.54
N VAL A 371 4.33 13.88 17.40
CA VAL A 371 5.22 15.04 17.41
C VAL A 371 6.06 15.06 16.13
N SER A 372 5.79 16.01 15.24
CA SER A 372 6.40 16.05 13.90
C SER A 372 7.84 16.57 13.86
N HIS A 373 8.27 17.32 14.87
CA HIS A 373 9.62 17.90 14.94
C HIS A 373 10.61 16.97 15.64
N GLU A 374 11.89 17.11 15.31
CA GLU A 374 12.96 16.33 15.92
C GLU A 374 13.26 16.77 17.36
N PRO A 375 13.69 15.83 18.23
CA PRO A 375 14.16 16.18 19.56
C PRO A 375 15.54 16.83 19.52
N HIS A 376 15.90 17.53 20.60
CA HIS A 376 17.28 17.94 20.83
C HIS A 376 18.12 16.73 21.26
N TRP A 377 18.88 16.14 20.33
CA TRP A 377 19.62 14.89 20.52
C TRP A 377 20.65 14.90 21.66
N ASP A 378 21.14 16.07 22.06
CA ASP A 378 22.04 16.25 23.21
C ASP A 378 21.36 15.94 24.55
N LEU A 379 20.03 16.04 24.60
CA LEU A 379 19.21 15.79 25.79
C LEU A 379 18.66 14.36 25.83
N ILE A 380 18.83 13.58 24.75
CA ILE A 380 18.30 12.21 24.65
C ILE A 380 19.35 11.22 25.15
N GLU A 381 18.95 10.38 26.10
CA GLU A 381 19.78 9.32 26.67
C GLU A 381 20.14 8.27 25.62
N THR A 382 21.37 7.76 25.71
CA THR A 382 21.83 6.63 24.90
C THR A 382 21.48 5.32 25.59
N HIS A 383 20.87 4.39 24.85
CA HIS A 383 20.52 3.06 25.33
C HIS A 383 21.39 1.98 24.66
N ASP A 384 21.88 1.03 25.45
CA ASP A 384 22.50 -0.19 24.91
C ASP A 384 21.42 -1.15 24.42
N VAL A 385 21.64 -1.71 23.23
CA VAL A 385 20.68 -2.59 22.57
C VAL A 385 21.31 -3.89 22.12
N ASN A 386 20.49 -4.93 22.09
CA ASN A 386 20.76 -6.13 21.30
C ASN A 386 20.17 -5.92 19.91
N ILE A 387 20.94 -6.24 18.88
CA ILE A 387 20.54 -6.11 17.48
C ILE A 387 20.37 -7.53 16.95
N THR A 388 19.25 -7.78 16.28
CA THR A 388 19.00 -9.02 15.54
C THR A 388 18.89 -8.67 14.06
N GLU A 389 19.74 -9.33 13.29
CA GLU A 389 19.87 -9.15 11.85
C GLU A 389 19.40 -10.42 11.15
N VAL A 390 18.59 -10.30 10.10
CA VAL A 390 18.25 -11.45 9.26
C VAL A 390 19.40 -11.76 8.33
N ILE A 391 19.80 -13.03 8.25
CA ILE A 391 20.78 -13.50 7.27
C ILE A 391 20.09 -13.46 5.90
N PRO A 392 20.60 -12.67 4.93
CA PRO A 392 19.95 -12.53 3.63
C PRO A 392 19.87 -13.87 2.88
N PRO A 393 18.82 -14.09 2.07
CA PRO A 393 18.74 -15.23 1.16
C PRO A 393 19.96 -15.29 0.22
N SER A 394 20.34 -16.49 -0.17
CA SER A 394 21.42 -16.74 -1.12
C SER A 394 20.90 -17.23 -2.47
N GLU A 395 19.77 -17.94 -2.48
CA GLU A 395 19.09 -18.48 -3.65
C GLU A 395 17.55 -18.35 -3.52
N ILE A 396 16.82 -18.69 -4.59
CA ILE A 396 15.35 -18.48 -4.65
C ILE A 396 14.62 -19.42 -3.69
N GLU A 397 15.17 -20.59 -3.44
CA GLU A 397 14.61 -21.63 -2.58
C GLU A 397 14.55 -21.18 -1.11
N ASP A 398 15.51 -20.37 -0.67
CA ASP A 398 15.60 -19.81 0.69
C ASP A 398 14.36 -18.96 1.06
N LEU A 399 13.70 -18.35 0.06
CA LEU A 399 12.56 -17.44 0.27
C LEU A 399 11.36 -18.15 0.93
N PHE A 400 11.26 -19.46 0.73
CA PHE A 400 10.13 -20.28 1.18
C PHE A 400 10.34 -20.88 2.56
N LEU A 401 11.51 -20.66 3.17
CA LEU A 401 11.84 -21.13 4.51
C LEU A 401 12.05 -19.94 5.47
N PRO A 402 11.87 -20.12 6.79
CA PRO A 402 12.27 -19.12 7.78
C PRO A 402 13.77 -18.84 7.66
N LEU A 403 14.15 -17.57 7.60
CA LEU A 403 15.56 -17.20 7.44
C LEU A 403 16.29 -17.23 8.79
N GLY A 404 17.59 -17.54 8.75
CA GLY A 404 18.47 -17.47 9.90
C GLY A 404 18.65 -16.04 10.40
N VAL A 405 19.11 -15.88 11.63
CA VAL A 405 19.42 -14.58 12.23
C VAL A 405 20.80 -14.57 12.86
N SER A 406 21.45 -13.41 12.86
CA SER A 406 22.64 -13.15 13.67
C SER A 406 22.30 -12.12 14.75
N GLN A 407 23.05 -12.14 15.85
CA GLN A 407 22.88 -11.18 16.95
C GLN A 407 24.16 -10.43 17.23
N THR A 408 24.04 -9.11 17.36
CA THR A 408 25.11 -8.19 17.69
C THR A 408 24.64 -7.22 18.78
N GLN A 409 25.49 -6.28 19.18
CA GLN A 409 25.17 -5.26 20.17
C GLN A 409 25.49 -3.88 19.62
N GLY A 410 24.74 -2.88 20.06
CA GLY A 410 24.98 -1.50 19.67
C GLY A 410 24.37 -0.51 20.64
N GLN A 411 24.30 0.75 20.20
CA GLN A 411 23.77 1.85 20.98
C GLN A 411 22.81 2.68 20.15
N MET A 412 21.75 3.18 20.77
CA MET A 412 20.75 4.00 20.11
C MET A 412 20.28 5.17 20.97
N LYS A 413 19.75 6.20 20.32
CA LYS A 413 18.93 7.27 20.90
C LYS A 413 17.59 7.28 20.20
N ILE A 414 16.49 7.43 20.93
CA ILE A 414 15.14 7.42 20.35
C ILE A 414 14.30 8.56 20.92
N ALA A 415 13.50 9.21 20.08
CA ALA A 415 12.56 10.23 20.51
C ALA A 415 11.49 9.65 21.45
N GLN A 416 11.04 10.45 22.42
CA GLN A 416 10.01 10.03 23.38
C GLN A 416 8.64 9.80 22.72
N HIS A 417 8.34 10.55 21.66
CA HIS A 417 7.06 10.52 20.95
C HIS A 417 7.27 10.20 19.46
N PRO A 418 6.36 9.44 18.84
CA PRO A 418 6.44 9.15 17.41
C PRO A 418 6.06 10.37 16.59
N PHE A 419 6.65 10.48 15.39
CA PHE A 419 6.32 11.54 14.43
C PHE A 419 5.25 11.11 13.41
N ALA A 420 5.03 9.80 13.27
CA ALA A 420 4.00 9.26 12.39
C ALA A 420 3.42 7.94 12.92
N LYS A 421 2.24 7.59 12.40
CA LYS A 421 1.56 6.32 12.67
C LYS A 421 1.04 5.71 11.36
N GLY A 422 1.47 4.49 11.06
CA GLY A 422 0.91 3.66 10.00
C GLY A 422 -0.27 2.80 10.48
N SER A 423 -0.69 1.82 9.67
CA SER A 423 -1.78 0.90 10.03
C SER A 423 -1.43 -0.01 11.20
N LEU A 424 -0.16 -0.43 11.29
CA LEU A 424 0.31 -1.41 12.28
C LEU A 424 1.34 -0.86 13.26
N ARG A 425 2.06 0.21 12.91
CA ARG A 425 3.26 0.67 13.62
C ARG A 425 3.31 2.18 13.80
N PHE A 426 3.90 2.61 14.89
CA PHE A 426 4.35 3.99 15.11
C PHE A 426 5.78 4.15 14.60
N ALA A 427 6.12 5.32 14.08
CA ALA A 427 7.46 5.67 13.63
C ALA A 427 8.03 6.80 14.52
N PHE A 428 9.24 6.58 15.03
CA PHE A 428 9.96 7.49 15.92
C PHE A 428 11.23 7.96 15.24
N TYR A 429 11.58 9.23 15.46
CA TYR A 429 12.91 9.71 15.13
C TYR A 429 13.92 8.99 16.03
N GLY A 430 15.09 8.68 15.47
CA GLY A 430 16.14 7.99 16.19
C GLY A 430 17.52 8.30 15.65
N GLN A 431 18.52 8.01 16.47
CA GLN A 431 19.91 7.91 16.04
C GLN A 431 20.46 6.54 16.44
N PHE A 432 21.22 5.93 15.52
CA PHE A 432 21.88 4.66 15.76
C PHE A 432 23.39 4.85 15.70
N LEU A 433 24.13 4.25 16.64
CA LEU A 433 25.58 4.36 16.63
C LEU A 433 26.15 3.42 15.55
N SER A 434 26.71 4.02 14.51
CA SER A 434 27.43 3.33 13.44
C SER A 434 28.80 2.83 13.92
N GLU A 435 29.40 1.94 13.14
CA GLU A 435 30.70 1.33 13.41
C GLU A 435 31.85 2.32 13.45
N ASP A 436 31.74 3.40 12.67
CA ASP A 436 32.67 4.53 12.66
C ASP A 436 32.53 5.45 13.88
N SER A 437 31.76 5.03 14.89
CA SER A 437 31.46 5.78 16.11
C SER A 437 30.73 7.11 15.86
N SER A 438 30.09 7.25 14.69
CA SER A 438 29.19 8.36 14.39
C SER A 438 27.74 7.94 14.63
N PHE A 439 26.89 8.87 15.07
CA PHE A 439 25.46 8.64 15.10
C PHE A 439 24.86 8.91 13.73
N VAL A 440 24.04 7.97 13.26
CA VAL A 440 23.30 8.08 12.01
C VAL A 440 21.81 8.20 12.25
N ASP A 441 21.15 9.06 11.47
CA ASP A 441 19.72 9.28 11.61
C ASP A 441 18.92 8.10 11.06
N VAL A 442 18.05 7.56 11.91
CA VAL A 442 17.24 6.37 11.64
C VAL A 442 15.79 6.61 12.02
N VAL A 443 14.93 5.70 11.56
CA VAL A 443 13.54 5.62 11.99
C VAL A 443 13.36 4.31 12.76
N PHE A 444 12.87 4.41 14.00
CA PHE A 444 12.45 3.25 14.79
C PHE A 444 10.95 3.02 14.63
N LYS A 445 10.56 1.78 14.36
CA LYS A 445 9.16 1.37 14.19
C LYS A 445 8.73 0.42 15.28
N GLU A 446 7.71 0.81 16.04
CA GLU A 446 7.12 0.02 17.13
C GLU A 446 5.72 -0.45 16.74
N LEU A 447 5.40 -1.73 16.94
CA LEU A 447 4.03 -2.24 16.81
C LEU A 447 3.07 -1.47 17.73
N ALA A 448 1.96 -1.06 17.14
CA ALA A 448 0.94 -0.24 17.80
C ALA A 448 0.11 -1.04 18.80
N ASN A 449 -0.04 -2.36 18.60
CA ASN A 449 -0.84 -3.22 19.47
C ASN A 449 -0.16 -3.43 20.84
N THR A 450 -0.92 -3.36 21.94
CA THR A 450 -0.41 -3.63 23.30
C THR A 450 -0.60 -5.08 23.74
N ASP A 451 -1.36 -5.89 22.99
CA ASP A 451 -1.50 -7.32 23.29
C ASP A 451 -0.16 -8.03 23.13
N SER A 452 0.35 -8.59 24.24
CA SER A 452 1.63 -9.31 24.28
C SER A 452 1.64 -10.55 23.39
N ARG A 453 0.47 -11.11 23.03
CA ARG A 453 0.35 -12.21 22.06
C ARG A 453 0.47 -11.75 20.61
N ALA A 454 0.26 -10.46 20.34
CA ALA A 454 0.35 -9.86 19.01
C ALA A 454 1.56 -8.92 18.83
N ASN A 455 2.24 -8.55 19.93
CA ASN A 455 3.50 -7.80 19.95
C ASN A 455 4.64 -8.75 20.32
N THR A 456 4.81 -9.83 19.55
CA THR A 456 5.84 -10.85 19.80
C THR A 456 7.08 -10.59 18.95
N LEU A 457 8.24 -11.10 19.40
CA LEU A 457 9.46 -11.13 18.59
C LEU A 457 9.25 -11.81 17.24
N GLY A 458 8.33 -12.78 17.16
CA GLY A 458 7.98 -13.48 15.92
C GLY A 458 7.41 -12.54 14.84
N VAL A 459 6.55 -11.59 15.21
CA VAL A 459 5.95 -10.64 14.27
C VAL A 459 7.03 -9.71 13.69
N TYR A 460 7.91 -9.17 14.53
CA TYR A 460 9.03 -8.35 14.05
C TYR A 460 9.99 -9.14 13.17
N ARG A 461 10.28 -10.40 13.54
CA ARG A 461 11.13 -11.28 12.74
C ARG A 461 10.54 -11.51 11.35
N GLU A 462 9.24 -11.81 11.23
CA GLU A 462 8.62 -11.94 9.91
C GLU A 462 8.68 -10.64 9.10
N HIS A 463 8.53 -9.47 9.72
CA HIS A 463 8.72 -8.19 9.03
C HIS A 463 10.15 -8.00 8.51
N LEU A 464 11.17 -8.39 9.28
CA LEU A 464 12.57 -8.36 8.82
C LEU A 464 12.80 -9.35 7.67
N GLU A 465 12.26 -10.56 7.76
CA GLU A 465 12.39 -11.57 6.71
C GLU A 465 11.75 -11.09 5.40
N ILE A 466 10.59 -10.43 5.47
CA ILE A 466 9.93 -9.80 4.32
C ILE A 466 10.84 -8.74 3.68
N GLN A 467 11.45 -7.87 4.48
CA GLN A 467 12.36 -6.84 3.98
C GLN A 467 13.58 -7.47 3.29
N ALA A 468 14.22 -8.46 3.91
CA ALA A 468 15.40 -9.14 3.39
C ALA A 468 15.11 -9.87 2.06
N ILE A 469 13.94 -10.51 1.96
CA ILE A 469 13.50 -11.18 0.72
C ILE A 469 13.26 -10.15 -0.39
N ALA A 470 12.59 -9.04 -0.09
CA ALA A 470 12.36 -7.99 -1.07
C ALA A 470 13.66 -7.34 -1.55
N GLN A 471 14.62 -7.14 -0.64
CA GLN A 471 15.97 -6.67 -0.97
C GLN A 471 16.70 -7.63 -1.91
N PHE A 472 16.73 -8.93 -1.58
CA PHE A 472 17.33 -9.96 -2.43
C PHE A 472 16.72 -9.99 -3.84
N LEU A 473 15.38 -9.95 -3.94
CA LEU A 473 14.69 -9.92 -5.23
C LEU A 473 14.96 -8.63 -6.01
N ALA A 474 15.08 -7.49 -5.33
CA ALA A 474 15.43 -6.22 -5.97
C ALA A 474 16.88 -6.24 -6.50
N GLU A 475 17.82 -6.84 -5.79
CA GLU A 475 19.20 -7.05 -6.27
C GLU A 475 19.21 -7.92 -7.55
N LEU A 476 18.49 -9.04 -7.55
CA LEU A 476 18.36 -9.88 -8.75
C LEU A 476 17.70 -9.13 -9.91
N PHE A 477 16.65 -8.37 -9.65
CA PHE A 477 15.98 -7.55 -10.66
C PHE A 477 16.91 -6.49 -11.26
N ASN A 478 17.70 -5.80 -10.43
CA ASN A 478 18.67 -4.80 -10.89
C ASN A 478 19.75 -5.44 -11.76
N ASN A 479 20.20 -6.66 -11.45
CA ASN A 479 21.14 -7.40 -12.28
C ASN A 479 20.54 -7.72 -13.65
N GLU A 480 19.29 -8.17 -13.72
CA GLU A 480 18.58 -8.38 -14.98
C GLU A 480 18.43 -7.07 -15.76
N GLN A 481 18.07 -5.98 -15.08
CA GLN A 481 17.97 -4.67 -15.71
C GLN A 481 19.31 -4.22 -16.31
N GLN A 482 20.42 -4.37 -15.58
CA GLN A 482 21.74 -3.97 -16.05
C GLN A 482 22.16 -4.71 -17.33
N ARG A 483 21.67 -5.95 -17.53
CA ARG A 483 21.93 -6.72 -18.75
C ARG A 483 21.11 -6.24 -19.95
N LEU A 484 19.90 -5.74 -19.70
CA LEU A 484 18.91 -5.43 -20.74
C LEU A 484 18.85 -3.95 -21.11
N PHE A 485 19.19 -3.05 -20.18
CA PHE A 485 19.01 -1.62 -20.32
C PHE A 485 20.33 -0.87 -20.14
N ARG A 486 20.67 -0.02 -21.12
CA ARG A 486 21.88 0.82 -21.06
C ARG A 486 21.86 1.81 -19.89
N ASN A 487 20.68 2.35 -19.58
CA ASN A 487 20.43 3.30 -18.49
C ASN A 487 19.31 2.75 -17.61
N PHE A 488 19.61 1.78 -16.75
CA PHE A 488 18.63 1.25 -15.81
C PHE A 488 18.47 2.14 -14.58
N ILE A 489 17.29 2.08 -13.95
CA ILE A 489 17.01 2.76 -12.69
C ILE A 489 16.96 1.68 -11.60
N PRO A 490 17.90 1.69 -10.65
CA PRO A 490 17.90 0.77 -9.51
C PRO A 490 16.62 0.87 -8.67
N VAL A 491 16.12 -0.31 -8.29
CA VAL A 491 15.12 -0.49 -7.24
C VAL A 491 15.86 -1.01 -6.02
N LEU A 492 15.89 -0.27 -4.92
CA LEU A 492 16.66 -0.60 -3.74
C LEU A 492 15.74 -0.67 -2.53
N TYR A 493 15.89 -1.68 -1.67
CA TYR A 493 15.21 -1.74 -0.37
C TYR A 493 16.16 -1.34 0.75
N ALA A 494 15.65 -0.56 1.70
CA ALA A 494 16.40 -0.17 2.88
C ALA A 494 16.77 -1.37 3.76
N ASP A 495 17.96 -1.29 4.36
CA ASP A 495 18.33 -2.24 5.40
C ASP A 495 17.38 -2.07 6.59
N ALA A 496 16.96 -3.20 7.15
CA ALA A 496 16.19 -3.23 8.37
C ALA A 496 16.79 -4.21 9.37
N ASP A 497 16.86 -3.78 10.63
CA ASP A 497 17.29 -4.60 11.76
C ASP A 497 16.26 -4.54 12.88
N LEU A 498 16.33 -5.49 13.81
CA LEU A 498 15.50 -5.52 15.01
C LEU A 498 16.37 -5.14 16.19
N VAL A 499 15.96 -4.11 16.92
CA VAL A 499 16.68 -3.65 18.11
C VAL A 499 15.81 -3.85 19.35
N GLN A 500 16.43 -4.33 20.41
CA GLN A 500 15.81 -4.53 21.71
C GLN A 500 16.65 -3.87 22.80
N GLN A 501 16.02 -3.01 23.62
CA GLN A 501 16.73 -2.35 24.72
C GLN A 501 17.16 -3.37 25.78
N LYS A 502 18.44 -3.32 26.20
CA LYS A 502 18.94 -4.22 27.26
C LYS A 502 18.31 -3.92 28.61
N GLN A 503 18.13 -2.64 28.94
CA GLN A 503 17.54 -2.19 30.19
C GLN A 503 16.02 -2.37 30.24
N ASN A 504 15.35 -2.44 29.08
CA ASN A 504 13.91 -2.69 28.99
C ASN A 504 13.57 -3.64 27.82
N PRO A 505 13.68 -4.96 28.01
CA PRO A 505 13.49 -5.94 26.94
C PRO A 505 12.10 -5.94 26.29
N THR A 506 11.10 -5.29 26.90
CA THR A 506 9.77 -5.13 26.29
C THR A 506 9.75 -4.10 25.15
N LYS A 507 10.77 -3.25 25.08
CA LYS A 507 10.94 -2.24 24.04
C LYS A 507 11.75 -2.80 22.88
N ILE A 508 11.02 -3.15 21.84
CA ILE A 508 11.49 -3.78 20.61
C ILE A 508 11.09 -2.86 19.46
N TYR A 509 12.02 -2.61 18.54
CA TYR A 509 11.79 -1.75 17.39
C TYR A 509 12.42 -2.37 16.13
N GLN A 510 11.75 -2.25 15.00
CA GLN A 510 12.46 -2.35 13.72
C GLN A 510 13.16 -1.00 13.46
N VAL A 511 14.41 -1.02 13.06
CA VAL A 511 15.18 0.17 12.70
C VAL A 511 15.51 0.15 11.21
N GLU A 512 15.46 1.31 10.56
CA GLU A 512 15.87 1.52 9.18
C GLU A 512 16.43 2.94 9.01
N ARG A 513 17.15 3.18 7.91
CA ARG A 513 17.70 4.51 7.63
C ARG A 513 16.59 5.52 7.37
N ARG A 514 16.75 6.75 7.87
CA ARG A 514 15.78 7.82 7.62
C ARG A 514 15.84 8.33 6.18
N MET A 515 14.72 8.25 5.48
CA MET A 515 14.52 8.88 4.18
C MET A 515 13.99 10.32 4.39
N HIS A 516 14.61 11.29 3.72
CA HIS A 516 14.32 12.73 3.93
C HIS A 516 13.44 13.32 2.82
N GLN A 517 13.24 12.58 1.73
CA GLN A 517 12.47 13.01 0.57
C GLN A 517 10.98 12.71 0.77
N GLU A 518 10.17 13.23 -0.15
CA GLU A 518 8.73 13.02 -0.14
C GLU A 518 8.37 11.53 -0.25
N TRP A 519 7.60 11.06 0.72
CA TRP A 519 7.13 9.68 0.79
C TRP A 519 6.06 9.40 -0.25
N ARG A 520 6.20 8.28 -0.98
CA ARG A 520 5.30 7.83 -2.03
C ARG A 520 4.94 6.36 -1.86
N LYS A 521 3.76 5.98 -2.37
CA LYS A 521 3.29 4.60 -2.47
C LYS A 521 2.81 4.34 -3.88
N TRP A 522 3.43 3.39 -4.56
CA TRP A 522 3.21 3.11 -5.99
C TRP A 522 2.17 2.02 -6.22
N ASN A 523 2.10 1.03 -5.34
CA ASN A 523 1.01 0.05 -5.28
C ASN A 523 0.78 -0.40 -3.84
N ASN A 524 -0.30 -1.15 -3.61
CA ASN A 524 -0.61 -1.74 -2.32
C ASN A 524 -0.69 -3.27 -2.39
N ASN A 525 -0.94 -3.91 -1.25
CA ASN A 525 -1.05 -5.37 -1.15
C ASN A 525 -2.45 -5.94 -1.47
N SER A 526 -3.32 -5.18 -2.13
CA SER A 526 -4.68 -5.61 -2.50
C SER A 526 -5.10 -5.09 -3.88
N GLY A 527 -4.14 -4.90 -4.80
CA GLY A 527 -4.39 -4.52 -6.20
C GLY A 527 -4.51 -3.01 -6.48
N GLY A 528 -4.47 -2.16 -5.46
CA GLY A 528 -4.46 -0.71 -5.65
C GLY A 528 -3.15 -0.22 -6.25
N VAL A 529 -3.24 0.70 -7.20
CA VAL A 529 -2.11 1.34 -7.88
C VAL A 529 -2.24 2.85 -7.80
N SER A 530 -1.11 3.54 -7.61
CA SER A 530 -1.09 5.00 -7.66
C SER A 530 -1.05 5.47 -9.11
N LEU A 531 -2.13 6.14 -9.52
CA LEU A 531 -2.29 6.65 -10.87
C LEU A 531 -1.56 7.99 -11.10
N SER A 532 -1.55 8.87 -10.10
CA SER A 532 -0.84 10.16 -10.19
C SER A 532 0.68 10.01 -10.20
N GLU A 533 1.19 8.90 -9.63
CA GLU A 533 2.61 8.59 -9.50
C GLU A 533 2.94 7.24 -10.18
N TYR A 534 2.28 6.92 -11.29
CA TYR A 534 2.41 5.62 -11.92
C TYR A 534 3.86 5.34 -12.37
N SER A 535 4.43 4.22 -11.93
CA SER A 535 5.78 3.78 -12.30
C SER A 535 5.74 2.42 -12.98
N THR A 536 5.90 2.40 -14.31
CA THR A 536 5.97 1.18 -15.12
C THR A 536 7.07 0.24 -14.64
N LEU A 537 8.20 0.78 -14.18
CA LEU A 537 9.33 0.01 -13.63
C LEU A 537 8.94 -0.74 -12.35
N LEU A 538 8.28 -0.05 -11.42
CA LEU A 538 7.88 -0.67 -10.14
C LEU A 538 6.75 -1.68 -10.34
N GLN A 539 5.83 -1.44 -11.28
CA GLN A 539 4.84 -2.45 -11.65
C GLN A 539 5.49 -3.66 -12.33
N ALA A 540 6.49 -3.44 -13.19
CA ALA A 540 7.27 -4.51 -13.80
C ALA A 540 8.08 -5.30 -12.76
N PHE A 541 8.60 -4.65 -11.72
CA PHE A 541 9.29 -5.33 -10.61
C PHE A 541 8.34 -6.30 -9.89
N SER A 542 7.16 -5.87 -9.45
CA SER A 542 6.17 -6.77 -8.83
C SER A 542 5.81 -7.95 -9.76
N HIS A 543 5.55 -7.68 -11.05
CA HIS A 543 5.27 -8.72 -12.07
C HIS A 543 6.46 -9.70 -12.23
N TRP A 544 7.68 -9.18 -12.31
CA TRP A 544 8.90 -9.98 -12.43
C TRP A 544 9.10 -10.88 -11.21
N THR A 545 8.87 -10.39 -9.98
CA THR A 545 9.01 -11.21 -8.77
C THR A 545 8.06 -12.41 -8.75
N TYR A 546 6.86 -12.27 -9.32
CA TYR A 546 5.95 -13.38 -9.50
C TYR A 546 6.54 -14.45 -10.43
N HIS A 547 7.09 -14.07 -11.58
CA HIS A 547 7.60 -15.04 -12.54
C HIS A 547 8.94 -15.66 -12.13
N VAL A 548 9.87 -14.89 -11.58
CA VAL A 548 11.17 -15.42 -11.15
C VAL A 548 11.02 -16.45 -10.03
N THR A 549 9.97 -16.33 -9.21
CA THR A 549 9.64 -17.29 -8.15
C THR A 549 8.63 -18.37 -8.59
N SER A 550 8.44 -18.55 -9.90
CA SER A 550 7.53 -19.56 -10.49
C SER A 550 6.07 -19.44 -10.00
N GLY A 551 5.61 -18.21 -9.78
CA GLY A 551 4.25 -17.89 -9.33
C GLY A 551 3.97 -18.18 -7.86
N ARG A 552 5.01 -18.48 -7.07
CA ARG A 552 4.87 -18.83 -5.65
C ARG A 552 4.93 -17.64 -4.72
N LEU A 553 5.59 -16.55 -5.11
CA LEU A 553 5.75 -15.35 -4.28
C LEU A 553 5.67 -14.06 -5.11
N MET A 554 5.17 -12.97 -4.54
CA MET A 554 5.11 -11.66 -5.21
C MET A 554 5.39 -10.54 -4.22
N VAL A 555 6.27 -9.62 -4.59
CA VAL A 555 6.55 -8.39 -3.81
C VAL A 555 5.57 -7.30 -4.23
N VAL A 556 4.86 -6.74 -3.25
CA VAL A 556 3.89 -5.65 -3.42
C VAL A 556 4.03 -4.65 -2.27
N ASP A 557 3.12 -3.68 -2.18
CA ASP A 557 3.19 -2.57 -1.22
C ASP A 557 4.44 -1.71 -1.43
N LEU A 558 4.79 -1.47 -2.70
CA LEU A 558 5.97 -0.71 -3.08
C LEU A 558 5.81 0.75 -2.64
N GLN A 559 6.57 1.16 -1.64
CA GLN A 559 6.52 2.48 -1.01
C GLN A 559 7.89 2.91 -0.49
N GLY A 560 8.11 4.23 -0.40
CA GLY A 560 9.39 4.82 -0.05
C GLY A 560 9.59 6.16 -0.74
N VAL A 561 10.79 6.45 -1.22
CA VAL A 561 11.12 7.72 -1.89
C VAL A 561 11.75 7.51 -3.26
N LYS A 562 11.50 8.46 -4.17
CA LYS A 562 12.19 8.53 -5.46
C LYS A 562 13.30 9.57 -5.37
N VAL A 563 14.52 9.17 -5.70
CA VAL A 563 15.66 10.07 -5.89
C VAL A 563 16.01 10.11 -7.39
N ASP A 564 16.83 11.06 -7.83
CA ASP A 564 17.06 11.37 -9.26
C ASP A 564 17.25 10.12 -10.15
N ARG A 565 18.02 9.13 -9.68
CA ARG A 565 18.28 7.89 -10.43
C ARG A 565 18.07 6.60 -9.62
N ALA A 566 17.19 6.58 -8.62
CA ALA A 566 16.85 5.34 -7.93
C ALA A 566 15.49 5.40 -7.23
N TYR A 567 14.91 4.23 -7.00
CA TYR A 567 13.82 4.05 -6.06
C TYR A 567 14.38 3.47 -4.75
N LEU A 568 14.13 4.17 -3.65
CA LEU A 568 14.51 3.72 -2.31
C LEU A 568 13.23 3.29 -1.60
N LEU A 569 13.05 1.99 -1.42
CA LEU A 569 11.83 1.36 -0.92
C LEU A 569 12.01 0.82 0.49
N THR A 570 10.91 0.69 1.21
CA THR A 570 10.86 -0.01 2.51
C THR A 570 9.45 -0.52 2.79
N ASP A 571 9.30 -1.34 3.84
CA ASP A 571 8.05 -1.93 4.30
C ASP A 571 7.24 -2.62 3.19
N PRO A 572 7.83 -3.58 2.46
CA PRO A 572 7.08 -4.34 1.46
C PRO A 572 6.05 -5.25 2.13
N ALA A 573 5.12 -5.75 1.31
CA ALA A 573 4.34 -6.93 1.62
C ALA A 573 4.69 -8.05 0.63
N LEU A 574 4.59 -9.29 1.12
CA LEU A 574 4.77 -10.48 0.28
C LEU A 574 3.46 -11.25 0.21
N HIS A 575 3.01 -11.54 -1.01
CA HIS A 575 2.05 -12.61 -1.23
C HIS A 575 2.81 -13.91 -1.45
N CYS A 576 2.39 -14.99 -0.80
CA CYS A 576 3.00 -16.31 -0.91
C CYS A 576 1.91 -17.38 -1.09
N ASP A 577 2.17 -18.39 -1.92
CA ASP A 577 1.26 -19.52 -2.11
C ASP A 577 1.05 -20.35 -0.82
N ASP A 578 2.05 -20.38 0.07
CA ASP A 578 1.91 -20.82 1.45
C ASP A 578 1.33 -19.70 2.32
N LEU A 579 0.05 -19.82 2.68
CA LEU A 579 -0.67 -18.87 3.53
C LEU A 579 -0.16 -18.80 4.97
N LEU A 580 0.65 -19.76 5.39
CA LEU A 580 1.26 -19.78 6.73
C LEU A 580 2.63 -19.11 6.76
N ARG A 581 3.22 -18.82 5.60
CA ARG A 581 4.40 -17.97 5.49
C ARG A 581 3.98 -16.50 5.68
N PHE A 582 4.72 -15.76 6.50
CA PHE A 582 4.45 -14.35 6.82
C PHE A 582 3.07 -14.12 7.48
N ARG A 583 2.55 -15.13 8.19
CA ARG A 583 1.17 -15.12 8.70
C ARG A 583 0.95 -14.07 9.78
N GLU A 584 1.96 -13.79 10.61
CA GLU A 584 1.84 -12.92 11.77
C GLU A 584 1.70 -11.46 11.34
N THR A 585 2.28 -11.10 10.20
CA THR A 585 2.16 -9.76 9.61
C THR A 585 0.77 -9.50 8.99
N ARG A 586 0.02 -10.56 8.66
CA ARG A 586 -1.30 -10.54 7.99
C ARG A 586 -1.34 -9.81 6.63
N THR A 587 -0.20 -9.45 6.06
CA THR A 587 -0.12 -8.79 4.73
C THR A 587 -0.14 -9.79 3.57
N ASN A 588 0.15 -11.07 3.84
CA ASN A 588 0.07 -12.16 2.87
C ASN A 588 -1.41 -12.52 2.57
N LEU A 589 -1.91 -12.08 1.41
CA LEU A 589 -3.23 -12.43 0.87
C LEU A 589 -3.17 -13.60 -0.14
N GLY A 590 -2.02 -14.28 -0.22
CA GLY A 590 -1.74 -15.41 -1.10
C GLY A 590 -2.07 -15.18 -2.57
N LYS A 591 -2.50 -16.24 -3.25
CA LYS A 591 -2.86 -16.18 -4.67
C LYS A 591 -3.97 -15.17 -4.97
N LYS A 592 -4.91 -14.95 -4.05
CA LYS A 592 -5.96 -13.94 -4.23
C LYS A 592 -5.37 -12.53 -4.30
N GLY A 593 -4.41 -12.20 -3.44
CA GLY A 593 -3.67 -10.94 -3.52
C GLY A 593 -2.88 -10.78 -4.83
N MET A 594 -2.19 -11.83 -5.27
CA MET A 594 -1.49 -11.84 -6.56
C MET A 594 -2.45 -11.58 -7.74
N HIS A 595 -3.64 -12.20 -7.71
CA HIS A 595 -4.68 -11.95 -8.71
C HIS A 595 -5.18 -10.50 -8.68
N GLN A 596 -5.34 -9.89 -7.50
CA GLN A 596 -5.73 -8.48 -7.40
C GLN A 596 -4.69 -7.55 -8.02
N PHE A 597 -3.40 -7.84 -7.83
CA PHE A 597 -2.33 -7.12 -8.54
C PHE A 597 -2.47 -7.26 -10.06
N PHE A 598 -2.63 -8.48 -10.57
CA PHE A 598 -2.74 -8.69 -12.02
C PHE A 598 -4.02 -8.12 -12.64
N HIS A 599 -5.09 -7.94 -11.86
CA HIS A 599 -6.32 -7.31 -12.31
C HIS A 599 -6.12 -5.85 -12.74
N THR A 600 -5.25 -5.13 -12.01
CA THR A 600 -4.96 -3.71 -12.29
C THR A 600 -3.62 -3.50 -13.01
N HIS A 601 -2.79 -4.54 -13.08
CA HIS A 601 -1.49 -4.49 -13.76
C HIS A 601 -1.64 -4.33 -15.28
N VAL A 602 -0.80 -3.46 -15.83
CA VAL A 602 -0.66 -3.24 -17.27
C VAL A 602 0.80 -3.51 -17.62
N CYS A 603 1.04 -4.52 -18.46
CA CYS A 603 2.39 -4.79 -18.92
C CYS A 603 2.92 -3.59 -19.71
N SER A 604 4.16 -3.21 -19.42
CA SER A 604 4.88 -2.13 -20.11
C SER A 604 5.99 -2.70 -20.98
N ASP A 605 6.67 -1.84 -21.74
CA ASP A 605 7.87 -2.21 -22.51
C ASP A 605 8.97 -2.85 -21.64
N ILE A 606 9.00 -2.52 -20.34
CA ILE A 606 9.91 -3.14 -19.38
C ILE A 606 9.54 -4.62 -19.18
N CYS A 607 8.25 -4.91 -18.98
CA CYS A 607 7.76 -6.30 -18.85
C CYS A 607 8.07 -7.10 -20.13
N SER A 608 7.84 -6.49 -21.30
CA SER A 608 8.14 -7.11 -22.60
C SER A 608 9.62 -7.39 -22.78
N LYS A 609 10.51 -6.44 -22.45
CA LYS A 609 11.97 -6.62 -22.54
C LYS A 609 12.51 -7.65 -21.55
N LEU A 610 11.84 -7.82 -20.41
CA LEU A 610 12.11 -8.87 -19.43
C LEU A 610 11.54 -10.24 -19.86
N ASN A 611 10.90 -10.34 -21.04
CA ASN A 611 10.22 -11.53 -21.55
C ASN A 611 9.18 -12.10 -20.56
N LEU A 612 8.49 -11.22 -19.83
CA LEU A 612 7.44 -11.65 -18.91
C LEU A 612 6.16 -12.04 -19.69
N PRO A 613 5.48 -13.14 -19.32
CA PRO A 613 4.18 -13.47 -19.87
C PRO A 613 3.20 -12.30 -19.78
N ILE A 614 2.51 -12.01 -20.89
CA ILE A 614 1.54 -10.92 -20.97
C ILE A 614 0.39 -11.26 -20.01
N SER A 615 0.15 -10.38 -19.04
CA SER A 615 -1.11 -10.38 -18.30
C SER A 615 -2.20 -9.94 -19.27
N GLN A 616 -3.09 -10.85 -19.68
CA GLN A 616 -4.17 -10.55 -20.61
C GLN A 616 -5.17 -9.58 -19.98
N SER A 617 -4.94 -8.28 -20.10
CA SER A 617 -6.00 -7.28 -20.04
C SER A 617 -5.72 -6.17 -21.05
N SER A 618 -6.58 -6.04 -22.06
CA SER A 618 -6.71 -4.78 -22.82
C SER A 618 -7.33 -3.77 -21.86
N SER A 619 -6.50 -2.86 -21.34
CA SER A 619 -6.81 -2.16 -20.10
C SER A 619 -7.10 -0.67 -20.37
N SER A 620 -8.18 -0.11 -19.83
CA SER A 620 -8.52 1.32 -19.97
C SER A 620 -7.46 2.21 -19.28
N ILE A 621 -6.82 1.70 -18.23
CA ILE A 621 -5.64 2.34 -17.61
C ILE A 621 -4.48 2.42 -18.62
N SER A 622 -4.28 1.42 -19.49
CA SER A 622 -3.21 1.47 -20.51
C SER A 622 -3.38 2.64 -21.48
N LEU A 623 -4.62 2.98 -21.82
CA LEU A 623 -4.95 4.12 -22.68
C LEU A 623 -4.66 5.48 -22.01
N LEU A 624 -4.83 5.57 -20.69
CA LEU A 624 -4.53 6.79 -19.91
C LEU A 624 -3.02 7.11 -19.85
N TYR A 625 -2.15 6.11 -19.93
CA TYR A 625 -0.70 6.25 -19.69
C TYR A 625 0.20 5.87 -20.89
N ARG A 626 -0.37 5.48 -22.04
CA ARG A 626 0.40 5.18 -23.27
C ARG A 626 1.25 6.37 -23.76
N SER A 627 0.81 7.60 -23.51
CA SER A 627 1.49 8.84 -23.93
C SER A 627 2.76 9.17 -23.13
N ASP A 628 2.90 8.68 -21.90
CA ASP A 628 4.03 9.00 -21.03
C ASP A 628 5.22 8.01 -21.21
N SER A 629 5.03 6.95 -22.00
CA SER A 629 6.05 5.92 -22.26
C SER A 629 7.18 6.35 -23.23
N LEU A 630 7.06 7.52 -23.87
CA LEU A 630 8.02 8.03 -24.85
C LEU A 630 9.29 8.66 -24.26
N LEU A 631 9.56 8.49 -22.97
CA LEU A 631 10.84 8.87 -22.35
C LEU A 631 11.82 7.69 -22.29
N CYS A 632 12.04 7.08 -23.45
CA CYS A 632 13.33 6.49 -23.84
C CYS A 632 13.51 6.65 -25.36
N ASN A 633 14.16 7.75 -25.75
CA ASN A 633 14.45 8.17 -27.13
C ASN A 633 14.81 7.02 -28.10
N ALA A 634 14.13 6.92 -29.24
CA ALA A 634 14.69 7.18 -30.58
C ALA A 634 13.69 6.88 -31.71
N GLU A 635 13.55 7.88 -32.59
CA GLU A 635 13.32 7.83 -34.04
C GLU A 635 12.09 7.13 -34.62
N THR A 636 11.33 7.93 -35.36
CA THR A 636 10.19 7.61 -36.20
C THR A 636 10.54 6.55 -37.25
N GLU A 637 9.96 5.36 -37.14
CA GLU A 637 9.65 4.51 -38.29
C GLU A 637 8.17 4.10 -38.22
N THR A 638 7.49 4.38 -39.31
CA THR A 638 6.07 4.13 -39.57
C THR A 638 5.76 2.63 -39.49
N MET A 639 4.80 2.23 -38.64
CA MET A 639 4.28 0.87 -38.63
C MET A 639 2.94 0.81 -39.37
N ASP A 640 2.93 -0.05 -40.40
CA ASP A 640 1.75 -0.49 -41.14
C ASP A 640 0.81 -1.32 -40.26
N GLU A 641 -0.49 -1.12 -40.49
CA GLU A 641 -1.58 -1.90 -39.89
C GLU A 641 -1.60 -3.33 -40.45
N ALA A 642 -1.51 -4.34 -39.57
CA ALA A 642 -1.86 -5.70 -39.92
C ALA A 642 -2.56 -6.42 -38.75
N ASN A 643 -3.86 -6.65 -38.98
CA ASN A 643 -4.81 -7.58 -38.38
C ASN A 643 -4.27 -8.65 -37.41
N LEU A 644 -4.83 -8.67 -36.19
CA LEU A 644 -4.75 -9.79 -35.25
C LEU A 644 -6.13 -10.46 -35.12
N GLU A 645 -6.25 -11.65 -35.68
CA GLU A 645 -7.38 -12.57 -35.48
C GLU A 645 -7.36 -13.12 -34.03
N ILE A 646 -8.51 -13.03 -33.37
CA ILE A 646 -8.75 -13.50 -32.00
C ILE A 646 -9.05 -15.00 -32.04
N THR A 647 -8.11 -15.84 -31.60
CA THR A 647 -8.42 -17.23 -31.23
C THR A 647 -8.68 -17.31 -29.72
N ALA A 648 -9.94 -17.48 -29.36
CA ALA A 648 -10.38 -17.71 -27.99
C ALA A 648 -10.00 -19.13 -27.54
N ASN A 649 -9.13 -19.25 -26.53
CA ASN A 649 -8.98 -20.48 -25.77
C ASN A 649 -9.86 -20.38 -24.51
N LYS A 650 -11.01 -21.05 -24.56
CA LYS A 650 -11.79 -21.46 -23.38
C LYS A 650 -11.06 -22.67 -22.80
N ASP A 651 -10.60 -22.55 -21.56
CA ASP A 651 -10.49 -23.67 -20.62
C ASP A 651 -10.10 -23.07 -19.25
N PHE A 652 -11.07 -22.95 -18.35
CA PHE A 652 -10.90 -23.14 -16.90
C PHE A 652 -12.29 -23.30 -16.30
N GLU A 653 -12.60 -24.54 -15.97
CA GLU A 653 -13.88 -25.02 -15.46
C GLU A 653 -14.18 -24.50 -14.04
N THR A 654 -15.48 -24.28 -13.86
CA THR A 654 -16.29 -24.22 -12.64
C THR A 654 -15.75 -24.97 -11.43
N ILE A 655 -15.61 -24.27 -10.29
CA ILE A 655 -15.46 -24.87 -8.97
C ILE A 655 -16.85 -25.14 -8.40
N ASP A 656 -17.08 -26.40 -8.06
CA ASP A 656 -18.32 -26.98 -7.54
C ASP A 656 -18.73 -26.38 -6.18
N ARG A 657 -20.04 -26.23 -5.97
CA ARG A 657 -20.65 -25.42 -4.89
C ARG A 657 -21.05 -26.22 -3.64
N ASP A 658 -20.77 -27.52 -3.59
CA ASP A 658 -21.37 -28.45 -2.61
C ASP A 658 -20.41 -29.00 -1.54
N GLN A 659 -19.68 -28.14 -0.81
CA GLN A 659 -18.96 -28.56 0.42
C GLN A 659 -19.09 -27.58 1.61
N LEU A 660 -20.28 -26.99 1.78
CA LEU A 660 -20.56 -26.02 2.85
C LEU A 660 -21.43 -26.55 4.01
N GLU A 661 -21.60 -27.87 4.16
CA GLU A 661 -22.33 -28.44 5.30
C GLU A 661 -21.48 -29.44 6.07
N THR A 662 -20.93 -28.98 7.21
CA THR A 662 -20.96 -29.64 8.54
C THR A 662 -19.97 -28.91 9.45
N VAL A 663 -20.41 -27.80 10.04
CA VAL A 663 -19.74 -27.14 11.18
C VAL A 663 -20.72 -27.22 12.34
N GLU A 664 -20.76 -28.35 13.02
CA GLU A 664 -21.33 -28.48 14.36
C GLU A 664 -20.68 -29.68 15.06
N ASN A 665 -20.25 -29.45 16.30
CA ASN A 665 -19.57 -30.36 17.23
C ASN A 665 -18.07 -30.57 16.99
N PHE A 666 -17.24 -29.91 17.82
CA PHE A 666 -16.16 -30.56 18.60
C PHE A 666 -15.53 -29.48 19.50
N GLU A 667 -16.25 -29.08 20.55
CA GLU A 667 -15.61 -28.64 21.78
C GLU A 667 -15.15 -29.90 22.55
N LEU A 668 -13.95 -29.84 23.13
CA LEU A 668 -13.21 -30.88 23.88
C LEU A 668 -12.24 -31.75 23.05
N CYS A 669 -11.00 -31.26 22.94
CA CYS A 669 -9.79 -32.08 23.13
C CYS A 669 -8.59 -31.23 23.53
#